data_AF-A0A0B7F830-F1
#
_entry.id   AF-A0A0B7F830-F1
#
_cell.length_a   1.000
_cell.length_b   1.000
_cell.length_c   1.000
_cell.angle_alpha   90.00
_cell.angle_beta   90.00
_cell.angle_gamma   90.00
#
_symmetry.space_group_name_H-M   'P 1'
#
loop_
_entity.id
_entity.type
_entity.pdbx_description
1 polymer ?
#
loop_
_entity_poly.entity_id
_entity_poly.type
_entity_poly.pdbx_seq_one_letter_code
_entity_poly.pdbx_strand_id
1 'polypeptide(L)'
;MISFIRFIGAVAVVFSLALMVSAMPIERIHLVAPTGIDLVSRLCAKLVLEGKLEAKLKALLLCKNSEDLKIQIAILVALFENCAVELSKIGAGVVIVDAKAGLVACIVSTITLCVQVFASLSLKFGLSVCTELDTALRFFLTNLGICVGDMTGLVAKSLAPNTVGVMQQIQLKLCLGVLGFAAYNDQVSHPSRYAQPPLHSPVDSPPPQVEASSGNRTVQAMSGTRFSARLANFKGKAVNRIKGDEEVDDPTTLGGNAAEAESEYDQSEDEEPSSRPPRKRQRTSVKQEKSRTRRKQVRGKQGGLSELVNMPLDIFTEITAHLLPLDIISLSRANKFFRELLMHRSAIHIWHTSMKNIRNLPPCPSDLSEPHYLALLFSKHCTMCGQAVRCRMDEILRVKLCVPCRQEHLLALDDLPGELRCLVHHSERIIPSKRRWSRESEHTLKKEAHEVEQTYQELQNAGEPSAMNKWQVETRALINQRLEESSVIRDFLDIMENDRDHELRDMKRERRRNIEGRLSELGWTGQDMSFSFMSPKRKEWYFLVEQAKPLTERIWTNILPKLISILEYNREARLQKELSDRQSARRLRLTQLLIDIKKDEAPVLDILVCVPTHTQDSLASEPSGSDSNVAGPSSGAELQSSNTTHPESENGSPSNPASDNSACVTPPPTRAVLHDVFPDIVDALEWPMIKILHETDTPVDQMAEDFAEQQSEIITSICDWKSDIHTRMAEMLRIDEGVEGQLLTSRLIVRKDGLDPFRNLSDDLKLLLRADSLFTSVQPNTQKTIIASYDLAVEKIGYRFAFRDGMPSKPYKHPVELSRIRVHREARRVARVILASMGLENACAAELNSAGRIYACARCHESQLLTWEELVSHFVKAQQVVARVHEHPDQLEALQAVYRDVHDPEVFPDRPLVKYAPEQTPLAVPIRTCDICSKVPILYDTKGSEDKIITHIQDVHDIAEPKLGTHYSNRNPLGSLGFNFNLDVEPILFSGFHDLGSDMDVDTYGFWDNDFW
;
A
#
# COMPACT_ATOMS: atom_id res chain seq x y z
N MET A 1 -35.00 -4.06 -25.79
CA MET A 1 -33.79 -3.94 -26.62
C MET A 1 -32.68 -3.19 -25.86
N ILE A 2 -32.02 -3.81 -24.88
CA ILE A 2 -30.95 -3.16 -24.07
C ILE A 2 -29.53 -3.72 -24.39
N SER A 3 -29.45 -4.75 -25.24
CA SER A 3 -28.21 -5.50 -25.52
C SER A 3 -27.24 -4.87 -26.53
N PHE A 4 -27.60 -3.76 -27.20
CA PHE A 4 -26.80 -3.24 -28.32
C PHE A 4 -25.99 -1.98 -27.99
N ILE A 5 -26.49 -1.11 -27.10
CA ILE A 5 -25.75 0.10 -26.67
C ILE A 5 -24.52 -0.28 -25.83
N ARG A 6 -24.60 -1.36 -25.02
CA ARG A 6 -23.44 -1.93 -24.31
C ARG A 6 -22.35 -2.44 -25.27
N PHE A 7 -22.73 -2.98 -26.43
CA PHE A 7 -21.78 -3.39 -27.47
C PHE A 7 -21.11 -2.19 -28.16
N ILE A 8 -21.86 -1.10 -28.40
CA ILE A 8 -21.29 0.16 -28.91
C ILE A 8 -20.26 0.75 -27.94
N GLY A 9 -20.49 0.64 -26.62
CA GLY A 9 -19.49 0.99 -25.60
C GLY A 9 -18.22 0.14 -25.70
N ALA A 10 -18.36 -1.19 -25.84
CA ALA A 10 -17.21 -2.08 -26.04
C ALA A 10 -16.43 -1.77 -27.34
N VAL A 11 -17.13 -1.49 -28.45
CA VAL A 11 -16.49 -1.12 -29.73
C VAL A 11 -15.82 0.26 -29.66
N ALA A 12 -16.36 1.23 -28.91
CA ALA A 12 -15.71 2.51 -28.67
C ALA A 12 -14.41 2.37 -27.84
N VAL A 13 -14.38 1.43 -26.88
CA VAL A 13 -13.15 1.06 -26.17
C VAL A 13 -12.16 0.35 -27.10
N VAL A 14 -12.61 -0.53 -28.00
CA VAL A 14 -11.74 -1.15 -29.03
C VAL A 14 -11.18 -0.12 -30.02
N PHE A 15 -11.93 0.91 -30.39
CA PHE A 15 -11.42 2.05 -31.16
C PHE A 15 -10.42 2.91 -30.36
N SER A 16 -10.54 2.96 -29.04
CA SER A 16 -9.55 3.61 -28.16
C SER A 16 -8.26 2.77 -28.03
N LEU A 17 -8.37 1.44 -28.12
CA LEU A 17 -7.25 0.49 -28.19
C LEU A 17 -6.56 0.48 -29.57
N ALA A 18 -7.15 1.07 -30.60
CA ALA A 18 -6.59 1.12 -31.96
C ALA A 18 -5.22 1.84 -32.04
N LEU A 19 -4.91 2.71 -31.07
CA LEU A 19 -3.59 3.35 -30.90
C LEU A 19 -2.49 2.42 -30.36
N MET A 20 -2.83 1.20 -29.91
CA MET A 20 -1.86 0.27 -29.32
C MET A 20 -1.69 -1.01 -30.16
N VAL A 21 -2.69 -1.37 -30.98
CA VAL A 21 -2.56 -2.43 -32.00
C VAL A 21 -1.65 -2.00 -33.18
N SER A 22 -1.22 -0.73 -33.23
CA SER A 22 -0.26 -0.19 -34.20
C SER A 22 1.17 -0.73 -34.05
N ALA A 23 1.46 -1.52 -33.01
CA ALA A 23 2.76 -2.17 -32.82
C ALA A 23 2.96 -3.42 -33.71
N MET A 24 1.90 -4.00 -34.28
CA MET A 24 2.00 -5.12 -35.21
C MET A 24 2.05 -4.63 -36.67
N PRO A 25 3.03 -5.05 -37.49
CA PRO A 25 3.08 -4.69 -38.91
C PRO A 25 1.85 -5.24 -39.65
N ILE A 26 1.16 -4.39 -40.42
CA ILE A 26 -0.04 -4.74 -41.20
C ILE A 26 0.25 -5.87 -42.23
N GLU A 27 1.51 -5.98 -42.65
CA GLU A 27 2.00 -7.04 -43.54
C GLU A 27 1.89 -8.44 -42.91
N ARG A 28 1.91 -8.57 -41.57
CA ARG A 28 1.85 -9.86 -40.86
C ARG A 28 0.44 -10.39 -40.62
N ILE A 29 -0.62 -9.63 -40.92
CA ILE A 29 -1.99 -10.13 -40.84
C ILE A 29 -2.42 -10.67 -42.20
N HIS A 30 -2.78 -11.96 -42.21
CA HIS A 30 -3.44 -12.64 -43.32
C HIS A 30 -4.83 -13.09 -42.89
N LEU A 31 -5.83 -12.92 -43.75
CA LEU A 31 -7.19 -13.35 -43.47
C LEU A 31 -7.32 -14.86 -43.71
N VAL A 32 -7.63 -15.60 -42.65
CA VAL A 32 -7.90 -17.04 -42.73
C VAL A 32 -9.36 -17.22 -43.18
N ALA A 33 -9.58 -17.81 -44.35
CA ALA A 33 -10.92 -18.19 -44.79
C ALA A 33 -11.42 -19.41 -44.00
N PRO A 34 -12.68 -19.42 -43.51
CA PRO A 34 -13.22 -20.55 -42.78
C PRO A 34 -13.46 -21.74 -43.73
N THR A 35 -13.17 -22.95 -43.26
CA THR A 35 -13.33 -24.21 -44.01
C THR A 35 -14.71 -24.85 -43.86
N GLY A 36 -15.64 -24.20 -43.15
CA GLY A 36 -16.98 -24.73 -42.88
C GLY A 36 -17.87 -24.80 -44.12
N ILE A 37 -18.62 -25.91 -44.22
CA ILE A 37 -19.59 -26.16 -45.30
C ILE A 37 -20.97 -25.52 -45.05
N ASP A 38 -21.21 -25.02 -43.83
CA ASP A 38 -22.43 -24.29 -43.51
C ASP A 38 -22.54 -22.97 -44.30
N LEU A 39 -23.75 -22.42 -44.38
CA LEU A 39 -24.02 -21.27 -45.25
C LEU A 39 -23.34 -19.98 -44.75
N VAL A 40 -23.14 -19.84 -43.44
CA VAL A 40 -22.47 -18.69 -42.83
C VAL A 40 -20.96 -18.74 -43.12
N SER A 41 -20.33 -19.89 -42.88
CA SER A 41 -18.92 -20.12 -43.23
C SER A 41 -18.67 -19.93 -44.72
N ARG A 42 -19.54 -20.43 -45.61
CA ARG A 42 -19.40 -20.21 -47.05
C ARG A 42 -19.50 -18.73 -47.46
N LEU A 43 -20.39 -17.94 -46.84
CA LEU A 43 -20.44 -16.50 -47.08
C LEU A 43 -19.19 -15.77 -46.58
N CYS A 44 -18.66 -16.13 -45.41
CA CYS A 44 -17.41 -15.57 -44.89
C CYS A 44 -16.17 -16.01 -45.72
N ALA A 45 -16.12 -17.24 -46.22
CA ALA A 45 -15.09 -17.69 -47.15
C ALA A 45 -15.17 -16.92 -48.48
N LYS A 46 -16.38 -16.71 -49.01
CA LYS A 46 -16.63 -15.89 -50.21
C LYS A 46 -16.21 -14.42 -50.02
N LEU A 47 -16.49 -13.83 -48.85
CA LEU A 47 -16.06 -12.47 -48.46
C LEU A 47 -14.52 -12.34 -48.53
N VAL A 48 -13.79 -13.29 -47.95
CA VAL A 48 -12.32 -13.27 -47.89
C VAL A 48 -11.70 -13.58 -49.26
N LEU A 49 -12.11 -14.68 -49.91
CA LEU A 49 -11.46 -15.23 -51.10
C LEU A 49 -11.95 -14.58 -52.41
N GLU A 50 -13.25 -14.67 -52.73
CA GLU A 50 -13.80 -14.08 -53.95
C GLU A 50 -13.86 -12.54 -53.86
N GLY A 51 -14.24 -12.02 -52.70
CA GLY A 51 -14.25 -10.58 -52.41
C GLY A 51 -12.86 -9.96 -52.33
N LYS A 52 -11.80 -10.76 -52.13
CA LYS A 52 -10.41 -10.30 -51.96
C LYS A 52 -10.28 -9.25 -50.86
N LEU A 53 -10.97 -9.46 -49.74
CA LEU A 53 -11.10 -8.47 -48.66
C LEU A 53 -9.75 -7.96 -48.14
N GLU A 54 -8.78 -8.85 -47.94
CA GLU A 54 -7.42 -8.48 -47.48
C GLU A 54 -6.74 -7.49 -48.44
N ALA A 55 -6.79 -7.77 -49.74
CA ALA A 55 -6.17 -6.93 -50.76
C ALA A 55 -6.85 -5.55 -50.85
N LYS A 56 -8.18 -5.49 -50.72
CA LYS A 56 -8.94 -4.23 -50.71
C LYS A 56 -8.66 -3.40 -49.45
N LEU A 57 -8.59 -4.02 -48.28
CA LEU A 57 -8.20 -3.34 -47.04
C LEU A 57 -6.77 -2.81 -47.09
N LYS A 58 -5.80 -3.60 -47.58
CA LYS A 58 -4.41 -3.17 -47.74
C LYS A 58 -4.26 -2.06 -48.81
N ALA A 59 -5.09 -2.06 -49.86
CA ALA A 59 -5.08 -1.02 -50.90
C ALA A 59 -5.46 0.38 -50.38
N LEU A 60 -6.29 0.49 -49.33
CA LEU A 60 -6.63 1.79 -48.72
C LEU A 60 -5.38 2.56 -48.26
N LEU A 61 -4.36 1.86 -47.75
CA LEU A 61 -3.13 2.47 -47.25
C LEU A 61 -2.31 3.13 -48.36
N LEU A 62 -2.41 2.60 -49.58
CA LEU A 62 -1.70 3.07 -50.77
C LEU A 62 -2.33 4.34 -51.38
N CYS A 63 -3.57 4.67 -51.00
CA CYS A 63 -4.27 5.86 -51.50
C CYS A 63 -3.47 7.14 -51.22
N LYS A 64 -3.30 7.99 -52.23
CA LYS A 64 -2.47 9.21 -52.14
C LYS A 64 -3.27 10.48 -51.84
N ASN A 65 -4.57 10.48 -52.13
CA ASN A 65 -5.47 11.60 -51.91
C ASN A 65 -6.81 11.10 -51.36
N SER A 66 -7.68 12.02 -50.92
CA SER A 66 -8.97 11.68 -50.32
C SER A 66 -10.03 11.20 -51.32
N GLU A 67 -9.86 11.44 -52.61
CA GLU A 67 -10.83 11.03 -53.65
C GLU A 67 -10.67 9.55 -53.99
N ASP A 68 -9.44 9.10 -54.23
CA ASP A 68 -9.08 7.69 -54.40
C ASP A 68 -9.48 6.87 -53.15
N LEU A 69 -9.23 7.41 -51.95
CA LEU A 69 -9.63 6.77 -50.70
C LEU A 69 -11.16 6.60 -50.59
N LYS A 70 -11.96 7.60 -50.98
CA LYS A 70 -13.43 7.48 -50.99
C LYS A 70 -13.91 6.40 -51.96
N ILE A 71 -13.30 6.29 -53.14
CA ILE A 71 -13.64 5.26 -54.14
C ILE A 71 -13.36 3.86 -53.57
N GLN A 72 -12.20 3.64 -52.95
CA GLN A 72 -11.85 2.35 -52.35
C GLN A 72 -12.73 2.02 -51.12
N ILE A 73 -13.13 3.02 -50.33
CA ILE A 73 -14.07 2.86 -49.22
C ILE A 73 -15.45 2.43 -49.73
N ALA A 74 -16.00 3.08 -50.76
CA ALA A 74 -17.29 2.70 -51.34
C ALA A 74 -17.29 1.25 -51.87
N ILE A 75 -16.17 0.80 -52.46
CA ILE A 75 -15.97 -0.58 -52.91
C ILE A 75 -16.00 -1.58 -51.73
N LEU A 76 -15.45 -1.22 -50.57
CA LEU A 76 -15.47 -2.07 -49.37
C LEU A 76 -16.82 -2.04 -48.64
N VAL A 77 -17.48 -0.88 -48.56
CA VAL A 77 -18.83 -0.73 -48.01
C VAL A 77 -19.80 -1.64 -48.73
N ALA A 78 -19.88 -1.56 -50.06
CA ALA A 78 -20.74 -2.42 -50.87
C ALA A 78 -20.42 -3.91 -50.68
N LEU A 79 -19.17 -4.27 -50.40
CA LEU A 79 -18.75 -5.66 -50.21
C LEU A 79 -19.23 -6.23 -48.86
N PHE A 80 -19.12 -5.45 -47.78
CA PHE A 80 -19.67 -5.80 -46.48
C PHE A 80 -21.20 -5.80 -46.46
N GLU A 81 -21.84 -4.81 -47.09
CA GLU A 81 -23.30 -4.71 -47.17
C GLU A 81 -23.92 -5.89 -47.93
N ASN A 82 -23.37 -6.26 -49.09
CA ASN A 82 -23.84 -7.43 -49.84
C ASN A 82 -23.74 -8.71 -49.00
N CYS A 83 -22.64 -8.91 -48.27
CA CYS A 83 -22.49 -10.08 -47.40
C CYS A 83 -23.47 -10.05 -46.21
N ALA A 84 -23.70 -8.87 -45.62
CA ALA A 84 -24.68 -8.68 -44.55
C ALA A 84 -26.12 -8.96 -45.00
N VAL A 85 -26.48 -8.55 -46.22
CA VAL A 85 -27.78 -8.84 -46.84
C VAL A 85 -27.94 -10.35 -47.08
N GLU A 86 -26.93 -11.06 -47.60
CA GLU A 86 -27.01 -12.52 -47.74
C GLU A 86 -27.12 -13.23 -46.38
N LEU A 87 -26.40 -12.78 -45.34
CA LEU A 87 -26.55 -13.30 -43.98
C LEU A 87 -27.98 -13.10 -43.45
N SER A 88 -28.58 -11.93 -43.68
CA SER A 88 -29.95 -11.63 -43.19
C SER A 88 -31.02 -12.60 -43.72
N LYS A 89 -30.79 -13.22 -44.89
CA LYS A 89 -31.70 -14.21 -45.51
C LYS A 89 -31.65 -15.59 -44.85
N ILE A 90 -30.64 -15.88 -44.04
CA ILE A 90 -30.44 -17.21 -43.43
C ILE A 90 -31.37 -17.41 -42.21
N GLY A 91 -31.70 -16.34 -41.50
CA GLY A 91 -32.45 -16.40 -40.25
C GLY A 91 -31.56 -16.68 -39.02
N ALA A 92 -32.16 -16.64 -37.83
CA ALA A 92 -31.46 -16.77 -36.56
C ALA A 92 -31.33 -18.23 -36.09
N GLY A 93 -30.24 -18.53 -35.37
CA GLY A 93 -30.07 -19.82 -34.66
C GLY A 93 -29.35 -20.91 -35.45
N VAL A 94 -28.49 -20.56 -36.42
CA VAL A 94 -27.66 -21.50 -37.16
C VAL A 94 -26.63 -22.16 -36.23
N VAL A 95 -26.74 -23.47 -36.05
CA VAL A 95 -25.79 -24.27 -35.27
C VAL A 95 -24.58 -24.63 -36.14
N ILE A 96 -23.41 -24.08 -35.81
CA ILE A 96 -22.14 -24.38 -36.49
C ILE A 96 -21.40 -25.44 -35.66
N VAL A 97 -21.39 -26.67 -36.15
CA VAL A 97 -20.83 -27.85 -35.45
C VAL A 97 -19.32 -27.98 -35.69
N ASP A 98 -18.88 -28.05 -36.95
CA ASP A 98 -17.51 -28.49 -37.28
C ASP A 98 -16.48 -27.36 -37.45
N ALA A 99 -16.93 -26.14 -37.76
CA ALA A 99 -16.05 -25.04 -38.20
C ALA A 99 -16.08 -23.78 -37.32
N LYS A 100 -16.69 -23.84 -36.12
CA LYS A 100 -16.91 -22.67 -35.24
C LYS A 100 -15.60 -21.92 -34.94
N ALA A 101 -14.49 -22.65 -34.71
CA ALA A 101 -13.16 -22.06 -34.48
C ALA A 101 -12.59 -21.34 -35.72
N GLY A 102 -12.72 -21.93 -36.91
CA GLY A 102 -12.26 -21.31 -38.17
C GLY A 102 -13.03 -20.04 -38.52
N LEU A 103 -14.35 -20.03 -38.26
CA LEU A 103 -15.17 -18.84 -38.41
C LEU A 103 -14.80 -17.74 -37.41
N VAL A 104 -14.57 -18.07 -36.13
CA VAL A 104 -14.07 -17.11 -35.14
C VAL A 104 -12.72 -16.53 -35.58
N ALA A 105 -11.77 -17.35 -36.04
CA ALA A 105 -10.47 -16.89 -36.52
C ALA A 105 -10.57 -15.95 -37.73
N CYS A 106 -11.46 -16.25 -38.68
CA CYS A 106 -11.78 -15.38 -39.82
C CYS A 106 -12.28 -13.99 -39.37
N ILE A 107 -13.24 -13.96 -38.44
CA ILE A 107 -13.82 -12.71 -37.95
C ILE A 107 -12.79 -11.91 -37.13
N VAL A 108 -12.03 -12.57 -36.25
CA VAL A 108 -10.99 -11.94 -35.43
C VAL A 108 -9.91 -11.32 -36.32
N SER A 109 -9.37 -12.06 -37.30
CA SER A 109 -8.37 -11.52 -38.24
C SER A 109 -8.92 -10.37 -39.09
N THR A 110 -10.19 -10.45 -39.51
CA THR A 110 -10.88 -9.37 -40.24
C THR A 110 -11.00 -8.10 -39.39
N ILE A 111 -11.48 -8.22 -38.14
CA ILE A 111 -11.61 -7.09 -37.21
C ILE A 111 -10.23 -6.48 -36.92
N THR A 112 -9.20 -7.29 -36.63
CA THR A 112 -7.85 -6.79 -36.34
C THR A 112 -7.26 -6.04 -37.53
N LEU A 113 -7.39 -6.57 -38.76
CA LEU A 113 -6.93 -5.88 -39.97
C LEU A 113 -7.68 -4.57 -40.22
N CYS A 114 -9.01 -4.55 -40.06
CA CYS A 114 -9.80 -3.32 -40.17
C CYS A 114 -9.36 -2.27 -39.15
N VAL A 115 -9.22 -2.63 -37.86
CA VAL A 115 -8.78 -1.71 -36.80
C VAL A 115 -7.41 -1.10 -37.11
N GLN A 116 -6.43 -1.91 -37.54
CA GLN A 116 -5.11 -1.40 -37.92
C GLN A 116 -5.15 -0.46 -39.12
N VAL A 117 -5.86 -0.86 -40.19
CA VAL A 117 -5.99 -0.05 -41.40
C VAL A 117 -6.69 1.28 -41.07
N PHE A 118 -7.74 1.28 -40.26
CA PHE A 118 -8.45 2.51 -39.88
C PHE A 118 -7.64 3.40 -38.95
N ALA A 119 -6.80 2.84 -38.08
CA ALA A 119 -5.84 3.61 -37.29
C ALA A 119 -4.84 4.34 -38.20
N SER A 120 -4.21 3.63 -39.15
CA SER A 120 -3.27 4.22 -40.11
C SER A 120 -3.93 5.25 -41.04
N LEU A 121 -5.16 5.02 -41.49
CA LEU A 121 -5.92 5.98 -42.29
C LEU A 121 -6.35 7.21 -41.49
N SER A 122 -6.75 7.04 -40.24
CA SER A 122 -7.14 8.15 -39.36
C SER A 122 -5.95 9.08 -39.06
N LEU A 123 -4.73 8.53 -38.96
CA LEU A 123 -3.50 9.30 -38.86
C LEU A 123 -3.16 10.07 -40.16
N LYS A 124 -3.49 9.50 -41.32
CA LYS A 124 -3.13 10.05 -42.65
C LYS A 124 -4.16 11.04 -43.22
N PHE A 125 -5.45 10.86 -42.90
CA PHE A 125 -6.58 11.62 -43.48
C PHE A 125 -7.64 12.11 -42.47
N GLY A 126 -7.52 11.75 -41.19
CA GLY A 126 -8.48 12.12 -40.13
C GLY A 126 -9.62 11.12 -39.93
N LEU A 127 -10.19 11.11 -38.70
CA LEU A 127 -11.15 10.10 -38.25
C LEU A 127 -12.47 10.07 -39.06
N SER A 128 -12.90 11.20 -39.64
CA SER A 128 -14.17 11.29 -40.36
C SER A 128 -14.26 10.36 -41.57
N VAL A 129 -13.12 9.96 -42.13
CA VAL A 129 -13.06 9.21 -43.39
C VAL A 129 -13.46 7.73 -43.23
N CYS A 130 -13.34 7.15 -42.04
CA CYS A 130 -13.63 5.71 -41.82
C CYS A 130 -15.09 5.43 -41.39
N THR A 131 -15.95 6.46 -41.31
CA THR A 131 -17.31 6.38 -40.71
C THR A 131 -18.29 5.50 -41.51
N GLU A 132 -18.27 5.60 -42.84
CA GLU A 132 -19.11 4.79 -43.74
C GLU A 132 -18.73 3.30 -43.63
N LEU A 133 -17.43 3.00 -43.56
CA LEU A 133 -16.92 1.63 -43.50
C LEU A 133 -17.08 0.98 -42.11
N ASP A 134 -16.98 1.76 -41.02
CA ASP A 134 -17.37 1.32 -39.68
C ASP A 134 -18.87 0.95 -39.63
N THR A 135 -19.72 1.75 -40.28
CA THR A 135 -21.17 1.45 -40.38
C THR A 135 -21.44 0.14 -41.11
N ALA A 136 -20.78 -0.09 -42.26
CA ALA A 136 -20.91 -1.32 -43.03
C ALA A 136 -20.37 -2.56 -42.28
N LEU A 137 -19.23 -2.43 -41.58
CA LEU A 137 -18.65 -3.51 -40.77
C LEU A 137 -19.56 -3.87 -39.59
N ARG A 138 -20.15 -2.88 -38.90
CA ARG A 138 -21.15 -3.10 -37.85
C ARG A 138 -22.39 -3.81 -38.38
N PHE A 139 -22.87 -3.43 -39.56
CA PHE A 139 -24.03 -4.08 -40.19
C PHE A 139 -23.75 -5.56 -40.50
N PHE A 140 -22.57 -5.87 -41.04
CA PHE A 140 -22.10 -7.25 -41.24
C PHE A 140 -22.03 -8.05 -39.92
N LEU A 141 -21.33 -7.53 -38.90
CA LEU A 141 -21.18 -8.22 -37.61
C LEU A 141 -22.52 -8.41 -36.87
N THR A 142 -23.47 -7.49 -37.05
CA THR A 142 -24.81 -7.61 -36.46
C THR A 142 -25.61 -8.75 -37.08
N ASN A 143 -25.66 -8.83 -38.42
CA ASN A 143 -26.33 -9.93 -39.12
C ASN A 143 -25.67 -11.28 -38.81
N LEU A 144 -24.34 -11.31 -38.71
CA LEU A 144 -23.58 -12.50 -38.34
C LEU A 144 -23.89 -12.99 -36.91
N GLY A 145 -24.02 -12.07 -35.96
CA GLY A 145 -24.43 -12.37 -34.57
C GLY A 145 -25.90 -12.81 -34.44
N ILE A 146 -26.78 -12.33 -35.32
CA ILE A 146 -28.18 -12.82 -35.40
C ILE A 146 -28.20 -14.26 -35.94
N CYS A 147 -27.42 -14.54 -36.99
CA CYS A 147 -27.31 -15.89 -37.56
C CYS A 147 -26.79 -16.89 -36.52
N VAL A 148 -25.80 -16.52 -35.71
CA VAL A 148 -25.12 -17.44 -34.77
C VAL A 148 -24.98 -16.78 -33.39
N GLY A 149 -25.93 -17.07 -32.49
CA GLY A 149 -26.13 -16.33 -31.23
C GLY A 149 -24.92 -16.20 -30.29
N ASP A 150 -23.99 -17.16 -30.29
CA ASP A 150 -22.80 -17.13 -29.43
C ASP A 150 -21.59 -16.38 -30.04
N MET A 151 -21.61 -16.06 -31.34
CA MET A 151 -20.37 -15.67 -32.04
C MET A 151 -19.80 -14.35 -31.56
N THR A 152 -20.66 -13.40 -31.17
CA THR A 152 -20.21 -12.12 -30.60
C THR A 152 -19.47 -12.32 -29.27
N GLY A 153 -19.95 -13.22 -28.41
CA GLY A 153 -19.29 -13.59 -27.16
C GLY A 153 -17.96 -14.33 -27.38
N LEU A 154 -17.89 -15.24 -28.35
CA LEU A 154 -16.66 -15.97 -28.67
C LEU A 154 -15.59 -15.08 -29.31
N VAL A 155 -15.97 -14.18 -30.22
CA VAL A 155 -15.05 -13.19 -30.82
C VAL A 155 -14.54 -12.23 -29.73
N ALA A 156 -15.40 -11.76 -28.83
CA ALA A 156 -14.98 -10.93 -27.69
C ALA A 156 -14.01 -11.69 -26.76
N LYS A 157 -14.31 -12.95 -26.41
CA LYS A 157 -13.43 -13.80 -25.57
C LYS A 157 -12.09 -14.10 -26.25
N SER A 158 -12.06 -14.20 -27.59
CA SER A 158 -10.82 -14.39 -28.36
C SER A 158 -9.99 -13.11 -28.52
N LEU A 159 -10.62 -11.92 -28.48
CA LEU A 159 -9.94 -10.63 -28.54
C LEU A 159 -9.40 -10.20 -27.17
N ALA A 160 -10.07 -10.58 -26.07
CA ALA A 160 -9.70 -10.14 -24.72
C ALA A 160 -8.22 -10.42 -24.34
N PRO A 161 -7.64 -11.63 -24.51
CA PRO A 161 -6.24 -11.89 -24.16
C PRO A 161 -5.25 -10.96 -24.87
N ASN A 162 -5.51 -10.63 -26.14
CA ASN A 162 -4.70 -9.70 -26.94
C ASN A 162 -4.79 -8.23 -26.47
N THR A 163 -5.67 -7.93 -25.50
CA THR A 163 -5.82 -6.61 -24.87
C THR A 163 -5.39 -6.59 -23.40
N VAL A 164 -5.37 -7.73 -22.71
CA VAL A 164 -5.06 -7.84 -21.27
C VAL A 164 -3.68 -7.32 -20.92
N GLY A 165 -2.67 -7.55 -21.77
CA GLY A 165 -1.30 -7.05 -21.57
C GLY A 165 -1.17 -5.52 -21.50
N VAL A 166 -2.23 -4.76 -21.81
CA VAL A 166 -2.26 -3.30 -21.64
C VAL A 166 -3.40 -2.82 -20.73
N MET A 167 -4.42 -3.64 -20.48
CA MET A 167 -5.46 -3.31 -19.50
C MET A 167 -4.95 -3.34 -18.04
N GLN A 168 -3.79 -3.95 -17.77
CA GLN A 168 -3.14 -3.90 -16.45
C GLN A 168 -2.68 -2.48 -16.03
N GLN A 169 -2.72 -1.49 -16.94
CA GLN A 169 -2.43 -0.08 -16.63
C GLN A 169 -3.69 0.77 -16.34
N ILE A 170 -4.91 0.24 -16.47
CA ILE A 170 -6.16 0.98 -16.23
C ILE A 170 -7.04 0.20 -15.25
N GLN A 171 -7.25 0.79 -14.06
CA GLN A 171 -8.00 0.23 -12.92
C GLN A 171 -9.29 -0.51 -13.34
N LEU A 172 -9.23 -1.86 -13.31
CA LEU A 172 -10.27 -2.75 -13.82
C LEU A 172 -11.64 -2.55 -13.16
N LYS A 173 -11.67 -2.09 -11.90
CA LYS A 173 -12.90 -1.79 -11.13
C LYS A 173 -13.79 -0.74 -11.79
N LEU A 174 -13.21 0.29 -12.43
CA LEU A 174 -14.02 1.34 -13.09
C LEU A 174 -14.75 0.79 -14.32
N CYS A 175 -14.06 -0.04 -15.12
CA CYS A 175 -14.63 -0.64 -16.33
C CYS A 175 -15.75 -1.64 -16.01
N LEU A 176 -15.61 -2.44 -14.95
CA LEU A 176 -16.64 -3.39 -14.53
C LEU A 176 -17.91 -2.70 -14.03
N GLY A 177 -17.78 -1.57 -13.31
CA GLY A 177 -18.92 -0.74 -12.91
C GLY A 177 -19.70 -0.16 -14.11
N VAL A 178 -19.00 0.26 -15.16
CA VAL A 178 -19.63 0.78 -16.40
C VAL A 178 -20.29 -0.32 -17.24
N LEU A 179 -19.77 -1.55 -17.21
CA LEU A 179 -20.34 -2.69 -17.95
C LEU A 179 -21.61 -3.26 -17.32
N GLY A 180 -21.88 -2.99 -16.04
CA GLY A 180 -23.11 -3.39 -15.35
C GLY A 180 -23.11 -4.83 -14.85
N PHE A 181 -21.94 -5.38 -14.52
CA PHE A 181 -21.82 -6.60 -13.73
C PHE A 181 -21.66 -6.23 -12.24
N ALA A 182 -22.80 -6.07 -11.57
CA ALA A 182 -22.92 -6.13 -10.12
C ALA A 182 -23.97 -7.20 -9.79
N ALA A 183 -23.70 -8.02 -8.78
CA ALA A 183 -24.45 -9.21 -8.35
C ALA A 183 -24.43 -10.43 -9.31
N TYR A 184 -23.39 -11.27 -9.18
CA TYR A 184 -23.60 -12.71 -9.14
C TYR A 184 -22.54 -13.39 -8.25
N ASN A 185 -22.96 -14.38 -7.46
CA ASN A 185 -22.18 -15.17 -6.48
C ASN A 185 -21.53 -14.41 -5.32
N ASP A 186 -22.32 -14.22 -4.26
CA ASP A 186 -21.97 -14.82 -2.98
C ASP A 186 -23.04 -15.89 -2.66
N GLN A 187 -22.64 -17.17 -2.72
CA GLN A 187 -23.22 -18.37 -2.07
C GLN A 187 -22.84 -19.65 -2.85
N VAL A 188 -21.81 -20.35 -2.35
CA VAL A 188 -21.72 -21.81 -2.51
C VAL A 188 -22.17 -22.42 -1.17
N SER A 189 -23.10 -23.36 -1.26
CA SER A 189 -23.79 -23.96 -0.12
C SER A 189 -23.04 -25.14 0.50
N HIS A 190 -23.02 -25.22 1.83
CA HIS A 190 -22.95 -26.49 2.58
C HIS A 190 -24.03 -26.51 3.70
N PRO A 191 -24.49 -27.69 4.17
CA PRO A 191 -25.92 -27.88 4.43
C PRO A 191 -26.38 -27.96 5.90
N SER A 192 -27.62 -27.49 6.11
CA SER A 192 -28.65 -28.01 7.04
C SER A 192 -28.39 -28.07 8.56
N ARG A 193 -29.24 -27.39 9.34
CA ARG A 193 -30.23 -28.01 10.26
C ARG A 193 -31.07 -26.96 11.04
N TYR A 194 -32.39 -27.25 11.20
CA TYR A 194 -33.39 -26.82 12.23
C TYR A 194 -33.31 -25.42 12.92
N ALA A 195 -34.38 -24.66 13.23
CA ALA A 195 -35.82 -24.75 12.93
C ALA A 195 -36.62 -23.49 13.41
N GLN A 196 -37.70 -23.16 12.69
CA GLN A 196 -38.97 -22.54 13.17
C GLN A 196 -39.05 -21.04 13.62
N PRO A 197 -40.28 -20.43 13.66
CA PRO A 197 -40.53 -19.09 13.05
C PRO A 197 -41.02 -17.99 14.03
N PRO A 198 -41.50 -16.81 13.53
CA PRO A 198 -42.96 -16.59 13.52
C PRO A 198 -43.59 -15.74 12.37
N LEU A 199 -44.80 -16.19 11.96
CA LEU A 199 -46.06 -15.49 11.61
C LEU A 199 -46.18 -14.34 10.56
N HIS A 200 -47.08 -14.57 9.57
CA HIS A 200 -48.24 -13.76 9.07
C HIS A 200 -48.14 -12.22 8.85
N SER A 201 -48.75 -11.58 7.83
CA SER A 201 -49.71 -11.98 6.77
C SER A 201 -49.76 -10.91 5.64
N PRO A 202 -50.37 -11.18 4.46
CA PRO A 202 -50.29 -10.31 3.26
C PRO A 202 -51.55 -9.44 3.00
N VAL A 203 -51.42 -8.45 2.12
CA VAL A 203 -52.56 -7.80 1.40
C VAL A 203 -52.13 -7.48 -0.05
N ASP A 204 -53.03 -7.72 -1.00
CA ASP A 204 -52.82 -7.68 -2.46
C ASP A 204 -53.07 -6.32 -3.14
N SER A 205 -52.70 -6.30 -4.44
CA SER A 205 -53.35 -5.62 -5.58
C SER A 205 -52.76 -4.30 -6.15
N PRO A 206 -52.94 -4.05 -7.47
CA PRO A 206 -51.96 -3.35 -8.30
C PRO A 206 -52.38 -1.95 -8.81
N PRO A 207 -51.47 -1.17 -9.44
CA PRO A 207 -51.75 0.20 -9.90
C PRO A 207 -52.36 0.26 -11.32
N PRO A 208 -53.12 1.33 -11.65
CA PRO A 208 -53.58 1.59 -13.02
C PRO A 208 -52.49 2.25 -13.88
N GLN A 209 -52.60 2.05 -15.20
CA GLN A 209 -51.70 2.61 -16.20
C GLN A 209 -52.05 4.07 -16.54
N VAL A 210 -51.03 4.90 -16.76
CA VAL A 210 -51.14 6.18 -17.51
C VAL A 210 -49.95 6.29 -18.47
N GLU A 211 -50.23 6.79 -19.67
CA GLU A 211 -49.33 6.73 -20.83
C GLU A 211 -48.20 7.78 -20.81
N ALA A 212 -47.22 7.59 -21.69
CA ALA A 212 -45.95 8.29 -21.67
C ALA A 212 -45.94 9.60 -22.50
N SER A 213 -45.21 10.60 -22.01
CA SER A 213 -44.60 11.64 -22.86
C SER A 213 -43.32 12.22 -22.26
N SER A 214 -42.15 11.72 -22.67
CA SER A 214 -40.86 12.37 -22.40
C SER A 214 -39.95 12.26 -23.63
N GLY A 215 -39.74 13.38 -24.32
CA GLY A 215 -38.86 13.44 -25.50
C GLY A 215 -37.38 13.47 -25.11
N ASN A 216 -36.60 12.52 -25.63
CA ASN A 216 -35.14 12.54 -25.49
C ASN A 216 -34.53 13.71 -26.29
N ARG A 217 -33.73 14.55 -25.62
CA ARG A 217 -32.79 15.47 -26.30
C ARG A 217 -31.39 14.86 -26.32
N THR A 218 -31.03 14.27 -27.46
CA THR A 218 -29.64 13.89 -27.80
C THR A 218 -28.80 15.13 -28.07
N VAL A 219 -27.67 15.29 -27.37
CA VAL A 219 -26.66 16.32 -27.68
C VAL A 219 -25.56 15.71 -28.55
N GLN A 220 -25.39 16.22 -29.76
CA GLN A 220 -24.31 15.83 -30.68
C GLN A 220 -22.98 16.49 -30.26
N ALA A 221 -21.91 15.70 -30.15
CA ALA A 221 -20.56 16.23 -30.05
C ALA A 221 -20.01 16.58 -31.45
N MET A 222 -19.65 17.85 -31.69
CA MET A 222 -19.03 18.31 -32.94
C MET A 222 -17.68 19.01 -32.69
N SER A 223 -16.68 18.62 -33.49
CA SER A 223 -15.27 19.03 -33.42
C SER A 223 -15.02 20.54 -33.40
N GLY A 224 -14.19 21.01 -32.46
CA GLY A 224 -13.87 22.42 -32.24
C GLY A 224 -12.37 22.75 -32.22
N THR A 225 -11.65 22.56 -33.34
CA THR A 225 -10.16 22.58 -33.37
C THR A 225 -9.47 23.88 -33.80
N ARG A 226 -10.14 25.04 -33.75
CA ARG A 226 -9.48 26.36 -34.03
C ARG A 226 -9.81 27.50 -33.07
N PHE A 227 -10.74 27.31 -32.12
CA PHE A 227 -11.33 28.41 -31.38
C PHE A 227 -10.71 28.59 -29.98
N SER A 228 -10.60 27.51 -29.20
CA SER A 228 -9.99 27.52 -27.86
C SER A 228 -8.56 28.07 -27.84
N ALA A 229 -7.73 27.69 -28.82
CA ALA A 229 -6.35 28.14 -28.97
C ALA A 229 -6.15 29.68 -29.04
N ARG A 230 -7.17 30.45 -29.46
CA ARG A 230 -7.10 31.94 -29.40
C ARG A 230 -7.32 32.46 -27.98
N LEU A 231 -8.28 31.89 -27.26
CA LEU A 231 -8.61 32.28 -25.88
C LEU A 231 -7.48 31.92 -24.89
N ALA A 232 -6.77 30.82 -25.14
CA ALA A 232 -5.74 30.28 -24.26
C ALA A 232 -4.41 31.08 -24.23
N ASN A 233 -4.08 31.85 -25.28
CA ASN A 233 -2.70 32.24 -25.59
C ASN A 233 -2.19 33.57 -24.98
N PHE A 234 -3.03 34.40 -24.36
CA PHE A 234 -2.57 35.65 -23.75
C PHE A 234 -1.92 35.46 -22.37
N LYS A 235 -0.60 35.21 -22.35
CA LYS A 235 0.28 35.36 -21.19
C LYS A 235 0.78 36.80 -21.09
N GLY A 236 0.30 37.54 -20.08
CA GLY A 236 0.85 38.86 -19.76
C GLY A 236 2.27 38.77 -19.18
N LYS A 237 3.23 39.44 -19.82
CA LYS A 237 4.52 39.77 -19.18
C LYS A 237 4.27 40.82 -18.11
N ALA A 238 4.76 40.60 -16.89
CA ALA A 238 4.86 41.65 -15.90
C ALA A 238 5.90 42.69 -16.36
N VAL A 239 5.56 43.96 -16.27
CA VAL A 239 6.52 45.07 -16.46
C VAL A 239 7.11 45.38 -15.09
N ASN A 240 8.43 45.22 -14.94
CA ASN A 240 9.14 45.69 -13.75
C ASN A 240 9.00 47.21 -13.66
N ARG A 241 8.32 47.69 -12.62
CA ARG A 241 8.38 49.09 -12.22
C ARG A 241 9.52 49.26 -11.23
N ILE A 242 10.38 50.23 -11.54
CA ILE A 242 11.47 50.69 -10.70
C ILE A 242 10.87 51.22 -9.38
N LYS A 243 11.34 50.71 -8.24
CA LYS A 243 11.24 51.43 -6.96
C LYS A 243 12.43 52.38 -6.86
N GLY A 244 12.15 53.62 -6.49
CA GLY A 244 13.12 54.48 -5.80
C GLY A 244 12.65 54.60 -4.35
N ASP A 245 13.60 54.63 -3.44
CA ASP A 245 13.34 54.69 -1.99
C ASP A 245 13.24 56.14 -1.52
N GLU A 246 12.41 56.37 -0.50
CA GLU A 246 12.54 57.51 0.43
C GLU A 246 11.89 57.10 1.76
N GLU A 247 12.64 57.25 2.85
CA GLU A 247 12.27 56.88 4.23
C GLU A 247 11.47 58.00 4.92
N VAL A 248 10.54 57.66 5.82
CA VAL A 248 10.16 58.49 6.99
C VAL A 248 9.67 57.60 8.15
N ASP A 249 10.46 57.59 9.23
CA ASP A 249 10.21 57.50 10.68
C ASP A 249 9.29 56.46 11.39
N ASP A 250 9.84 56.02 12.53
CA ASP A 250 9.40 55.21 13.69
C ASP A 250 8.34 56.00 14.56
N PRO A 251 7.75 55.53 15.72
CA PRO A 251 8.28 54.49 16.60
C PRO A 251 7.35 53.55 17.44
N THR A 252 8.01 52.51 18.00
CA THR A 252 7.71 51.81 19.28
C THR A 252 6.45 50.92 19.40
N THR A 253 6.36 49.83 20.21
CA THR A 253 7.23 49.32 21.31
C THR A 253 7.01 47.80 21.61
N LEU A 254 8.03 47.15 22.22
CA LEU A 254 8.00 46.07 23.24
C LEU A 254 7.75 44.57 22.92
N GLY A 255 8.81 43.77 23.19
CA GLY A 255 8.76 42.44 23.85
C GLY A 255 8.88 41.19 22.97
N GLY A 256 9.81 40.24 23.19
CA GLY A 256 10.99 40.21 24.07
C GLY A 256 11.45 38.77 24.42
N ASN A 257 12.75 38.47 24.23
CA ASN A 257 13.52 37.30 24.76
C ASN A 257 13.14 35.89 24.22
N ALA A 258 14.03 34.91 24.00
CA ALA A 258 15.50 34.79 23.87
C ALA A 258 15.79 33.43 23.14
N ALA A 259 17.00 32.87 22.95
CA ALA A 259 18.36 33.19 23.40
C ALA A 259 19.46 32.64 22.43
N GLU A 260 20.58 33.38 22.35
CA GLU A 260 21.99 32.95 22.46
C GLU A 260 22.53 31.64 21.84
N ALA A 261 23.54 31.80 20.96
CA ALA A 261 24.83 31.09 20.98
C ALA A 261 25.88 31.94 20.21
N GLU A 262 27.05 32.19 20.81
CA GLU A 262 28.09 33.12 20.31
C GLU A 262 29.29 32.41 19.64
N SER A 263 30.35 33.19 19.36
CA SER A 263 31.76 32.83 19.03
C SER A 263 32.09 32.53 17.55
N GLU A 264 33.23 32.94 16.98
CA GLU A 264 34.17 34.06 17.26
C GLU A 264 35.04 34.33 16.00
N TYR A 265 35.88 35.39 16.05
CA TYR A 265 36.97 35.83 15.15
C TYR A 265 37.62 34.78 14.19
N ASP A 266 38.12 35.15 13.00
CA ASP A 266 39.24 36.09 12.83
C ASP A 266 39.37 36.77 11.44
N GLN A 267 40.19 37.83 11.39
CA GLN A 267 40.64 38.59 10.21
C GLN A 267 41.95 37.93 9.68
N SER A 268 42.67 38.31 8.61
CA SER A 268 42.86 39.57 7.88
C SER A 268 43.67 39.30 6.58
N GLU A 269 43.52 40.14 5.54
CA GLU A 269 44.62 40.77 4.74
C GLU A 269 45.65 39.86 3.96
N ASP A 270 46.22 40.22 2.80
CA ASP A 270 46.22 41.51 2.08
C ASP A 270 46.65 41.43 0.58
N GLU A 271 46.65 42.62 -0.05
CA GLU A 271 47.37 43.09 -1.26
C GLU A 271 46.72 43.04 -2.67
N GLU A 272 46.63 44.25 -3.25
CA GLU A 272 46.13 44.69 -4.56
C GLU A 272 47.32 44.70 -5.59
N PRO A 273 47.47 45.57 -6.62
CA PRO A 273 46.59 46.55 -7.28
C PRO A 273 46.49 46.44 -8.83
N SER A 274 45.60 47.22 -9.46
CA SER A 274 46.00 48.23 -10.48
C SER A 274 44.83 48.88 -11.28
N SER A 275 44.75 50.21 -11.16
CA SER A 275 44.29 51.20 -12.17
C SER A 275 42.79 51.41 -12.48
N ARG A 276 42.27 52.49 -11.87
CA ARG A 276 41.42 53.53 -12.54
C ARG A 276 42.28 54.82 -12.61
N PRO A 277 41.81 56.05 -12.96
CA PRO A 277 40.56 56.55 -13.56
C PRO A 277 40.85 57.47 -14.79
N PRO A 278 39.96 58.41 -15.29
CA PRO A 278 39.59 59.65 -14.58
C PRO A 278 38.13 60.16 -14.71
N ARG A 279 37.65 60.72 -13.58
CA ARG A 279 36.97 62.03 -13.35
C ARG A 279 36.39 62.81 -14.58
N LYS A 280 35.11 63.23 -14.58
CA LYS A 280 34.37 64.18 -13.69
C LYS A 280 34.71 65.67 -13.93
N ARG A 281 33.72 66.48 -14.35
CA ARG A 281 33.67 67.94 -14.10
C ARG A 281 32.23 68.43 -13.88
N GLN A 282 32.09 69.43 -13.03
CA GLN A 282 30.85 69.94 -12.42
C GLN A 282 31.03 71.46 -12.21
N ARG A 283 29.97 72.29 -12.36
CA ARG A 283 29.79 73.74 -12.00
C ARG A 283 28.87 74.43 -13.04
N THR A 284 28.08 75.48 -12.78
CA THR A 284 27.52 76.07 -11.53
C THR A 284 26.24 76.87 -11.84
N SER A 285 25.43 77.11 -10.81
CA SER A 285 24.33 78.09 -10.64
C SER A 285 24.25 79.38 -11.49
N VAL A 286 23.02 79.84 -11.85
CA VAL A 286 22.35 81.11 -11.41
C VAL A 286 21.09 81.44 -12.27
N LYS A 287 20.20 82.29 -11.71
CA LYS A 287 18.83 82.71 -12.10
C LYS A 287 18.57 83.33 -13.51
N GLN A 288 17.28 83.22 -13.87
CA GLN A 288 16.35 84.23 -14.44
C GLN A 288 16.07 84.36 -15.96
N GLU A 289 14.77 84.15 -16.23
CA GLU A 289 13.83 84.82 -17.16
C GLU A 289 13.98 84.89 -18.70
N LYS A 290 12.83 84.63 -19.33
CA LYS A 290 12.35 85.14 -20.62
C LYS A 290 13.21 84.86 -21.87
N SER A 291 12.96 83.71 -22.50
CA SER A 291 12.56 83.75 -23.91
C SER A 291 11.73 82.53 -24.35
N ARG A 292 10.72 82.82 -25.18
CA ARG A 292 9.92 81.95 -26.07
C ARG A 292 10.19 80.44 -25.94
N THR A 293 9.25 79.72 -25.34
CA THR A 293 9.13 78.27 -25.48
C THR A 293 8.93 77.90 -26.96
N ARG A 294 10.04 77.67 -27.68
CA ARG A 294 10.02 76.81 -28.87
C ARG A 294 9.39 75.51 -28.43
N ARG A 295 8.16 75.24 -28.89
CA ARG A 295 7.58 73.89 -28.87
C ARG A 295 8.64 72.97 -29.47
N LYS A 296 9.30 72.15 -28.64
CA LYS A 296 9.98 70.95 -29.17
C LYS A 296 8.86 70.15 -29.80
N GLN A 297 8.78 70.19 -31.12
CA GLN A 297 7.94 69.27 -31.88
C GLN A 297 8.45 67.87 -31.54
N VAL A 298 7.76 67.21 -30.63
CA VAL A 298 7.89 65.76 -30.47
C VAL A 298 7.43 65.20 -31.80
N ARG A 299 8.39 64.76 -32.62
CA ARG A 299 8.18 64.26 -33.98
C ARG A 299 7.63 62.82 -33.93
N GLY A 300 6.56 62.63 -33.15
CA GLY A 300 5.65 61.51 -33.28
C GLY A 300 4.64 61.86 -34.36
N LYS A 301 4.57 61.04 -35.41
CA LYS A 301 3.46 61.10 -36.38
C LYS A 301 2.14 61.00 -35.61
N GLN A 302 1.10 61.72 -36.05
CA GLN A 302 -0.28 61.30 -35.71
C GLN A 302 -0.38 59.82 -36.08
N GLY A 303 -0.71 58.97 -35.09
CA GLY A 303 -0.33 57.57 -35.13
C GLY A 303 -1.02 56.77 -36.24
N GLY A 304 -0.41 55.67 -36.66
CA GLY A 304 -0.97 54.71 -37.65
C GLY A 304 -2.23 53.96 -37.20
N LEU A 305 -2.90 54.43 -36.14
CA LEU A 305 -4.24 54.03 -35.71
C LEU A 305 -5.30 55.10 -36.03
N SER A 306 -4.90 56.28 -36.53
CA SER A 306 -5.83 57.34 -36.96
C SER A 306 -6.72 56.86 -38.12
N GLU A 307 -6.17 56.08 -39.06
CA GLU A 307 -6.92 55.46 -40.15
C GLU A 307 -7.93 54.41 -39.65
N LEU A 308 -7.62 53.69 -38.56
CA LEU A 308 -8.56 52.75 -37.93
C LEU A 308 -9.68 53.46 -37.15
N VAL A 309 -9.39 54.62 -36.55
CA VAL A 309 -10.37 55.47 -35.86
C VAL A 309 -11.27 56.22 -36.85
N ASN A 310 -10.74 56.58 -38.02
CA ASN A 310 -11.46 57.27 -39.09
C ASN A 310 -12.06 56.31 -40.14
N MET A 311 -12.07 55.00 -39.87
CA MET A 311 -12.60 53.98 -40.77
C MET A 311 -14.13 54.10 -40.90
N PRO A 312 -14.72 53.90 -42.10
CA PRO A 312 -16.17 53.81 -42.26
C PRO A 312 -16.76 52.74 -41.31
N LEU A 313 -17.86 53.08 -40.65
CA LEU A 313 -18.43 52.24 -39.59
C LEU A 313 -18.77 50.83 -40.11
N ASP A 314 -19.25 50.71 -41.34
CA ASP A 314 -19.64 49.42 -41.95
C ASP A 314 -18.44 48.45 -42.07
N ILE A 315 -17.26 48.97 -42.40
CA ILE A 315 -16.02 48.17 -42.48
C ILE A 315 -15.55 47.79 -41.07
N PHE A 316 -15.66 48.70 -40.12
CA PHE A 316 -15.34 48.43 -38.72
C PHE A 316 -16.29 47.36 -38.11
N THR A 317 -17.58 47.41 -38.42
CA THR A 317 -18.57 46.40 -38.00
C THR A 317 -18.29 45.03 -38.60
N GLU A 318 -17.89 44.96 -39.88
CA GLU A 318 -17.51 43.70 -40.53
C GLU A 318 -16.24 43.09 -39.90
N ILE A 319 -15.21 43.90 -39.65
CA ILE A 319 -13.99 43.43 -38.98
C ILE A 319 -14.30 42.94 -37.55
N THR A 320 -15.12 43.68 -36.80
CA THR A 320 -15.45 43.33 -35.41
C THR A 320 -16.42 42.15 -35.31
N ALA A 321 -17.25 41.88 -36.33
CA ALA A 321 -18.09 40.68 -36.43
C ALA A 321 -17.28 39.37 -36.40
N HIS A 322 -16.02 39.38 -36.86
CA HIS A 322 -15.12 38.21 -36.82
C HIS A 322 -14.32 38.05 -35.51
N LEU A 323 -14.47 38.96 -34.56
CA LEU A 323 -13.71 38.95 -33.30
C LEU A 323 -14.37 38.10 -32.21
N LEU A 324 -13.57 37.74 -31.21
CA LEU A 324 -14.08 37.16 -29.97
C LEU A 324 -14.64 38.26 -29.05
N PRO A 325 -15.64 37.96 -28.21
CA PRO A 325 -16.08 38.87 -27.15
C PRO A 325 -14.94 39.46 -26.32
N LEU A 326 -13.92 38.65 -25.98
CA LEU A 326 -12.74 39.09 -25.23
C LEU A 326 -11.88 40.12 -26.01
N ASP A 327 -11.81 39.99 -27.33
CA ASP A 327 -11.08 40.93 -28.18
C ASP A 327 -11.82 42.27 -28.26
N ILE A 328 -13.16 42.24 -28.37
CA ILE A 328 -14.01 43.44 -28.37
C ILE A 328 -13.96 44.16 -27.02
N ILE A 329 -14.02 43.41 -25.90
CA ILE A 329 -13.79 43.96 -24.55
C ILE A 329 -12.41 44.63 -24.48
N SER A 330 -11.37 43.99 -25.02
CA SER A 330 -10.01 44.54 -25.02
C SER A 330 -9.91 45.80 -25.89
N LEU A 331 -10.53 45.81 -27.08
CA LEU A 331 -10.60 46.96 -27.99
C LEU A 331 -11.34 48.15 -27.37
N SER A 332 -12.47 47.90 -26.71
CA SER A 332 -13.23 48.92 -25.96
C SER A 332 -12.45 49.54 -24.80
N ARG A 333 -11.44 48.84 -24.27
CA ARG A 333 -10.55 49.33 -23.21
C ARG A 333 -9.28 50.01 -23.75
N ALA A 334 -8.95 49.82 -25.03
CA ALA A 334 -7.72 50.35 -25.63
C ALA A 334 -7.80 51.83 -26.03
N ASN A 335 -8.99 52.34 -26.37
CA ASN A 335 -9.17 53.72 -26.84
C ASN A 335 -10.53 54.30 -26.39
N LYS A 336 -10.57 55.58 -26.03
CA LYS A 336 -11.81 56.31 -25.71
C LYS A 336 -12.83 56.26 -26.84
N PHE A 337 -12.39 56.42 -28.10
CA PHE A 337 -13.26 56.36 -29.27
C PHE A 337 -13.93 54.98 -29.42
N PHE A 338 -13.15 53.89 -29.37
CA PHE A 338 -13.72 52.54 -29.44
C PHE A 338 -14.59 52.22 -28.21
N ARG A 339 -14.30 52.77 -27.04
CA ARG A 339 -15.18 52.65 -25.87
C ARG A 339 -16.54 53.29 -26.12
N GLU A 340 -16.54 54.53 -26.59
CA GLU A 340 -17.76 55.29 -26.87
C GLU A 340 -18.60 54.62 -27.96
N LEU A 341 -17.95 54.16 -29.04
CA LEU A 341 -18.59 53.45 -30.14
C LEU A 341 -19.16 52.08 -29.71
N LEU A 342 -18.33 51.21 -29.12
CA LEU A 342 -18.72 49.82 -28.82
C LEU A 342 -19.67 49.68 -27.62
N MET A 343 -19.69 50.67 -26.71
CA MET A 343 -20.62 50.68 -25.57
C MET A 343 -21.91 51.46 -25.85
N HIS A 344 -22.05 52.09 -27.02
CA HIS A 344 -23.29 52.73 -27.43
C HIS A 344 -24.31 51.70 -27.94
N ARG A 345 -25.60 51.92 -27.68
CA ARG A 345 -26.70 50.99 -28.01
C ARG A 345 -26.75 50.56 -29.49
N SER A 346 -26.27 51.39 -30.41
CA SER A 346 -26.21 51.05 -31.85
C SER A 346 -25.24 49.91 -32.16
N ALA A 347 -24.24 49.67 -31.32
CA ALA A 347 -23.23 48.62 -31.50
C ALA A 347 -23.68 47.24 -30.96
N ILE A 348 -24.91 47.08 -30.46
CA ILE A 348 -25.41 45.80 -29.93
C ILE A 348 -25.30 44.64 -30.94
N HIS A 349 -25.49 44.92 -32.23
CA HIS A 349 -25.33 43.93 -33.30
C HIS A 349 -23.91 43.34 -33.38
N ILE A 350 -22.88 44.11 -32.99
CA ILE A 350 -21.49 43.66 -32.95
C ILE A 350 -21.33 42.64 -31.81
N TRP A 351 -21.90 42.92 -30.64
CA TRP A 351 -21.89 42.01 -29.48
C TRP A 351 -22.64 40.71 -29.79
N HIS A 352 -23.89 40.79 -30.27
CA HIS A 352 -24.66 39.63 -30.77
C HIS A 352 -23.86 38.75 -31.75
N THR A 353 -23.14 39.38 -32.69
CA THR A 353 -22.39 38.63 -33.72
C THR A 353 -21.13 37.98 -33.13
N SER A 354 -20.43 38.67 -32.23
CA SER A 354 -19.30 38.11 -31.50
C SER A 354 -19.69 36.94 -30.59
N MET A 355 -20.88 36.98 -29.99
CA MET A 355 -21.43 35.89 -29.18
C MET A 355 -21.64 34.63 -30.01
N LYS A 356 -22.19 34.75 -31.22
CA LYS A 356 -22.38 33.63 -32.16
C LYS A 356 -21.08 32.95 -32.58
N ASN A 357 -19.94 33.63 -32.48
CA ASN A 357 -18.64 33.02 -32.76
C ASN A 357 -18.26 31.99 -31.67
N ILE A 358 -18.74 32.16 -30.42
CA ILE A 358 -18.54 31.18 -29.34
C ILE A 358 -19.61 30.08 -29.42
N ARG A 359 -19.18 28.83 -29.57
CA ARG A 359 -20.10 27.67 -29.52
C ARG A 359 -20.62 27.44 -28.10
N ASN A 360 -21.88 27.05 -27.99
CA ASN A 360 -22.56 26.68 -26.74
C ASN A 360 -22.51 27.77 -25.64
N LEU A 361 -22.30 29.04 -26.02
CA LEU A 361 -22.38 30.17 -25.10
C LEU A 361 -23.79 30.26 -24.52
N PRO A 362 -23.98 30.26 -23.18
CA PRO A 362 -25.31 30.42 -22.58
C PRO A 362 -25.89 31.79 -22.92
N PRO A 363 -27.23 31.91 -23.05
CA PRO A 363 -27.88 33.19 -23.31
C PRO A 363 -27.55 34.21 -22.22
N CYS A 364 -27.52 35.50 -22.57
CA CYS A 364 -27.33 36.56 -21.59
C CYS A 364 -28.57 36.66 -20.69
N PRO A 365 -28.41 36.62 -19.35
CA PRO A 365 -29.51 36.85 -18.41
C PRO A 365 -30.18 38.21 -18.61
N SER A 366 -31.50 38.31 -18.38
CA SER A 366 -32.28 39.52 -18.68
C SER A 366 -31.90 40.75 -17.84
N ASP A 367 -31.34 40.55 -16.66
CA ASP A 367 -30.84 41.58 -15.74
C ASP A 367 -29.38 42.00 -16.03
N LEU A 368 -28.71 41.39 -17.02
CA LEU A 368 -27.37 41.77 -17.45
C LEU A 368 -27.37 42.32 -18.88
N SER A 369 -26.57 43.35 -19.14
CA SER A 369 -26.23 43.73 -20.52
C SER A 369 -25.16 42.80 -21.08
N GLU A 370 -25.24 42.45 -22.38
CA GLU A 370 -24.27 41.54 -23.02
C GLU A 370 -22.79 41.93 -22.82
N PRO A 371 -22.38 43.21 -22.96
CA PRO A 371 -20.99 43.60 -22.72
C PRO A 371 -20.52 43.33 -21.29
N HIS A 372 -21.43 43.38 -20.32
CA HIS A 372 -21.16 43.07 -18.92
C HIS A 372 -21.08 41.56 -18.69
N TYR A 373 -22.05 40.78 -19.20
CA TYR A 373 -22.05 39.32 -19.13
C TYR A 373 -20.79 38.70 -19.75
N LEU A 374 -20.40 39.16 -20.95
CA LEU A 374 -19.19 38.71 -21.63
C LEU A 374 -17.92 39.15 -20.89
N ALA A 375 -17.94 40.29 -20.20
CA ALA A 375 -16.85 40.70 -19.32
C ALA A 375 -16.75 39.81 -18.07
N LEU A 376 -17.86 39.41 -17.45
CA LEU A 376 -17.85 38.47 -16.32
C LEU A 376 -17.27 37.11 -16.74
N LEU A 377 -17.69 36.56 -17.88
CA LEU A 377 -17.14 35.32 -18.42
C LEU A 377 -15.64 35.45 -18.73
N PHE A 378 -15.29 36.30 -19.70
CA PHE A 378 -13.98 36.23 -20.36
C PHE A 378 -12.92 37.20 -19.82
N SER A 379 -13.30 38.31 -19.17
CA SER A 379 -12.33 39.27 -18.64
C SER A 379 -11.66 38.75 -17.37
N LYS A 380 -10.37 39.07 -17.21
CA LYS A 380 -9.55 38.73 -16.03
C LYS A 380 -9.47 39.92 -15.06
N HIS A 381 -10.60 40.57 -14.80
CA HIS A 381 -10.70 41.82 -14.02
C HIS A 381 -11.78 41.70 -12.95
N CYS A 382 -11.57 42.36 -11.81
CA CYS A 382 -12.53 42.46 -10.72
C CYS A 382 -13.74 43.31 -11.15
N THR A 383 -14.96 42.84 -10.89
CA THR A 383 -16.22 43.55 -11.20
C THR A 383 -16.33 44.88 -10.45
N MET A 384 -15.83 44.94 -9.20
CA MET A 384 -15.98 46.12 -8.34
C MET A 384 -14.87 47.15 -8.55
N CYS A 385 -13.60 46.75 -8.43
CA CYS A 385 -12.46 47.67 -8.49
C CYS A 385 -11.66 47.65 -9.82
N GLY A 386 -12.06 46.83 -10.79
CA GLY A 386 -11.40 46.74 -12.11
C GLY A 386 -10.00 46.11 -12.13
N GLN A 387 -9.41 45.79 -10.98
CA GLN A 387 -8.06 45.21 -10.86
C GLN A 387 -7.95 43.82 -11.49
N ALA A 388 -6.76 43.49 -12.00
CA ALA A 388 -6.53 42.18 -12.63
C ALA A 388 -6.66 41.03 -11.60
N VAL A 389 -7.42 39.99 -11.97
CA VAL A 389 -7.70 38.84 -11.10
C VAL A 389 -7.71 37.54 -11.90
N ARG A 390 -7.21 36.46 -11.29
CA ARG A 390 -7.21 35.10 -11.84
C ARG A 390 -8.15 34.21 -11.04
N CYS A 391 -9.44 34.50 -11.09
CA CYS A 391 -10.48 33.62 -10.61
C CYS A 391 -11.59 33.54 -11.67
N ARG A 392 -12.38 32.47 -11.57
CA ARG A 392 -13.67 32.31 -12.24
C ARG A 392 -14.63 33.43 -11.78
N MET A 393 -15.69 33.67 -12.54
CA MET A 393 -16.83 34.43 -12.00
C MET A 393 -17.63 33.52 -11.08
N ASP A 394 -18.32 34.10 -10.12
CA ASP A 394 -19.39 33.42 -9.40
C ASP A 394 -20.65 33.48 -10.26
N GLU A 395 -21.20 32.31 -10.61
CA GLU A 395 -22.40 32.19 -11.43
C GLU A 395 -23.68 32.68 -10.75
N ILE A 396 -23.78 32.62 -9.41
CA ILE A 396 -25.00 32.96 -8.64
C ILE A 396 -24.98 34.45 -8.27
N LEU A 397 -23.88 34.93 -7.69
CA LEU A 397 -23.71 36.34 -7.32
C LEU A 397 -23.33 37.23 -8.53
N ARG A 398 -22.99 36.63 -9.68
CA ARG A 398 -22.68 37.31 -10.96
C ARG A 398 -21.54 38.31 -10.85
N VAL A 399 -20.53 37.98 -10.05
CA VAL A 399 -19.36 38.82 -9.80
C VAL A 399 -18.05 38.06 -9.97
N LYS A 400 -16.98 38.79 -10.31
CA LYS A 400 -15.61 38.30 -10.27
C LYS A 400 -14.84 39.20 -9.31
N LEU A 401 -14.49 38.69 -8.12
CA LEU A 401 -13.94 39.54 -7.05
C LEU A 401 -12.49 39.20 -6.72
N CYS A 402 -11.62 40.21 -6.71
CA CYS A 402 -10.28 40.09 -6.13
C CYS A 402 -10.35 39.95 -4.59
N VAL A 403 -9.26 39.50 -3.97
CA VAL A 403 -9.23 39.19 -2.53
C VAL A 403 -9.71 40.36 -1.63
N PRO A 404 -9.28 41.62 -1.83
CA PRO A 404 -9.82 42.76 -1.07
C PRO A 404 -11.34 42.92 -1.24
N CYS A 405 -11.84 42.94 -2.48
CA CYS A 405 -13.27 43.10 -2.76
C CYS A 405 -14.13 41.95 -2.22
N ARG A 406 -13.57 40.73 -2.04
CA ARG A 406 -14.27 39.64 -1.34
C ARG A 406 -14.44 39.94 0.15
N GLN A 407 -13.44 40.52 0.80
CA GLN A 407 -13.53 40.91 2.22
C GLN A 407 -14.44 42.13 2.41
N GLU A 408 -14.42 43.06 1.44
CA GLU A 408 -15.17 44.31 1.50
C GLU A 408 -16.67 44.12 1.23
N HIS A 409 -17.04 43.36 0.19
CA HIS A 409 -18.42 43.35 -0.33
C HIS A 409 -19.22 42.05 -0.08
N LEU A 410 -18.62 41.00 0.50
CA LEU A 410 -19.34 39.76 0.84
C LEU A 410 -19.69 39.70 2.34
N LEU A 411 -20.88 39.18 2.63
CA LEU A 411 -21.36 38.83 3.96
C LEU A 411 -21.48 37.31 4.03
N ALA A 412 -21.15 36.67 5.17
CA ALA A 412 -21.46 35.26 5.33
C ALA A 412 -22.97 35.12 5.55
N LEU A 413 -23.59 34.08 4.97
CA LEU A 413 -25.03 33.85 5.10
C LEU A 413 -25.44 33.60 6.57
N ASP A 414 -24.51 33.11 7.39
CA ASP A 414 -24.70 32.94 8.83
C ASP A 414 -24.79 34.26 9.61
N ASP A 415 -24.24 35.35 9.07
CA ASP A 415 -24.33 36.69 9.69
C ASP A 415 -25.72 37.33 9.47
N LEU A 416 -26.61 36.70 8.68
CA LEU A 416 -27.97 37.19 8.40
C LEU A 416 -29.05 36.53 9.29
N PRO A 417 -30.11 37.29 9.66
CA PRO A 417 -31.33 36.75 10.25
C PRO A 417 -31.89 35.58 9.42
N GLY A 418 -32.36 34.53 10.08
CA GLY A 418 -32.75 33.27 9.43
C GLY A 418 -33.84 33.45 8.37
N GLU A 419 -34.75 34.39 8.59
CA GLU A 419 -35.85 34.77 7.71
C GLU A 419 -35.38 35.35 6.38
N LEU A 420 -34.21 36.01 6.36
CA LEU A 420 -33.65 36.68 5.18
C LEU A 420 -32.74 35.77 4.35
N ARG A 421 -32.21 34.68 4.93
CA ARG A 421 -31.25 33.78 4.25
C ARG A 421 -31.80 33.19 2.95
N CYS A 422 -33.09 32.87 2.90
CA CYS A 422 -33.78 32.35 1.71
C CYS A 422 -34.43 33.44 0.83
N LEU A 423 -34.03 34.70 1.03
CA LEU A 423 -34.49 35.88 0.28
C LEU A 423 -33.33 36.66 -0.37
N VAL A 424 -32.10 36.15 -0.27
CA VAL A 424 -30.90 36.67 -0.93
C VAL A 424 -30.28 35.58 -1.82
N HIS A 425 -29.56 35.98 -2.88
CA HIS A 425 -28.69 35.07 -3.60
C HIS A 425 -27.44 34.78 -2.77
N HIS A 426 -27.05 33.50 -2.68
CA HIS A 426 -25.86 33.07 -1.94
C HIS A 426 -25.04 32.04 -2.71
N SER A 427 -23.74 31.97 -2.42
CA SER A 427 -22.80 31.03 -3.05
C SER A 427 -21.76 30.52 -2.07
N GLU A 428 -21.54 29.20 -2.08
CA GLU A 428 -20.44 28.51 -1.40
C GLU A 428 -19.07 28.70 -2.11
N ARG A 429 -19.07 29.01 -3.41
CA ARG A 429 -17.87 28.90 -4.27
C ARG A 429 -16.93 30.12 -4.16
N ILE A 430 -17.39 31.23 -3.57
CA ILE A 430 -16.67 32.52 -3.54
C ILE A 430 -15.82 32.74 -2.27
N ILE A 431 -14.87 31.86 -2.03
CA ILE A 431 -14.12 31.76 -0.77
C ILE A 431 -13.28 33.02 -0.43
N PRO A 432 -13.51 33.69 0.73
CA PRO A 432 -12.62 34.74 1.27
C PRO A 432 -11.26 34.18 1.71
N SER A 433 -10.19 34.94 1.49
CA SER A 433 -8.80 34.42 1.59
C SER A 433 -8.34 33.92 2.97
N LYS A 434 -9.07 34.23 4.05
CA LYS A 434 -8.66 33.95 5.44
C LYS A 434 -9.22 32.66 6.04
N ARG A 435 -10.08 31.91 5.33
CA ARG A 435 -10.73 30.69 5.84
C ARG A 435 -10.60 29.49 4.88
N ARG A 436 -9.37 29.12 4.49
CA ARG A 436 -9.13 27.96 3.58
C ARG A 436 -9.44 26.58 4.21
N TRP A 437 -9.81 26.54 5.49
CA TRP A 437 -10.09 25.32 6.26
C TRP A 437 -11.35 25.37 7.14
N SER A 438 -12.19 26.41 7.05
CA SER A 438 -13.51 26.34 7.71
C SER A 438 -14.48 25.56 6.82
N ARG A 439 -15.52 24.97 7.44
CA ARG A 439 -16.70 24.44 6.73
C ARG A 439 -17.20 25.42 5.67
N GLU A 440 -17.73 24.85 4.59
CA GLU A 440 -18.42 25.55 3.51
C GLU A 440 -19.37 26.59 4.13
N SER A 441 -19.03 27.86 3.93
CA SER A 441 -19.83 28.98 4.38
C SER A 441 -20.33 29.67 3.13
N GLU A 442 -21.64 29.73 3.00
CA GLU A 442 -22.28 30.43 1.90
C GLU A 442 -22.13 31.94 2.10
N HIS A 443 -21.95 32.68 1.01
CA HIS A 443 -21.75 34.12 1.04
C HIS A 443 -22.75 34.82 0.11
N THR A 444 -23.23 35.97 0.54
CA THR A 444 -24.07 36.88 -0.27
C THR A 444 -23.38 38.23 -0.45
N LEU A 445 -23.88 39.06 -1.37
CA LEU A 445 -23.41 40.43 -1.55
C LEU A 445 -24.01 41.32 -0.46
N LYS A 446 -23.17 42.06 0.30
CA LYS A 446 -23.63 43.00 1.35
C LYS A 446 -24.69 43.99 0.85
N LYS A 447 -24.53 44.46 -0.40
CA LYS A 447 -25.49 45.39 -1.02
C LYS A 447 -26.88 44.77 -1.13
N GLU A 448 -26.96 43.54 -1.63
CA GLU A 448 -28.23 42.82 -1.80
C GLU A 448 -28.86 42.47 -0.45
N ALA A 449 -28.03 42.01 0.50
CA ALA A 449 -28.47 41.74 1.86
C ALA A 449 -29.14 42.96 2.53
N HIS A 450 -28.54 44.15 2.42
CA HIS A 450 -29.14 45.39 2.94
C HIS A 450 -30.42 45.80 2.19
N GLU A 451 -30.48 45.61 0.86
CA GLU A 451 -31.68 45.91 0.05
C GLU A 451 -32.87 45.02 0.43
N VAL A 452 -32.61 43.73 0.67
CA VAL A 452 -33.61 42.75 1.12
C VAL A 452 -34.03 43.01 2.57
N GLU A 453 -33.07 43.31 3.46
CA GLU A 453 -33.35 43.65 4.86
C GLU A 453 -34.21 44.92 4.99
N GLN A 454 -33.88 45.99 4.25
CA GLN A 454 -34.69 47.21 4.23
C GLN A 454 -36.12 46.92 3.76
N THR A 455 -36.28 46.21 2.64
CA THR A 455 -37.60 45.89 2.08
C THR A 455 -38.43 45.03 3.04
N TYR A 456 -37.78 44.08 3.74
CA TYR A 456 -38.42 43.27 4.77
C TYR A 456 -38.91 44.12 5.94
N GLN A 457 -38.09 45.03 6.45
CA GLN A 457 -38.45 45.94 7.55
C GLN A 457 -39.60 46.89 7.16
N GLU A 458 -39.59 47.44 5.93
CA GLU A 458 -40.67 48.30 5.42
C GLU A 458 -42.02 47.55 5.36
N LEU A 459 -42.03 46.32 4.83
CA LEU A 459 -43.24 45.48 4.76
C LEU A 459 -43.70 44.98 6.15
N GLN A 460 -42.77 44.70 7.05
CA GLN A 460 -43.07 44.32 8.44
C GLN A 460 -43.72 45.50 9.21
N ASN A 461 -43.17 46.72 9.05
CA ASN A 461 -43.69 47.94 9.67
C ASN A 461 -45.05 48.36 9.10
N ALA A 462 -45.32 48.08 7.81
CA ALA A 462 -46.62 48.33 7.18
C ALA A 462 -47.75 47.43 7.73
N GLY A 463 -47.41 46.28 8.33
CA GLY A 463 -48.39 45.41 8.99
C GLY A 463 -49.34 44.67 8.04
N GLU A 464 -48.94 44.44 6.78
CA GLU A 464 -49.74 43.73 5.76
C GLU A 464 -49.18 42.34 5.43
N PRO A 465 -49.65 41.25 6.08
CA PRO A 465 -49.11 39.89 5.85
C PRO A 465 -49.23 39.40 4.41
N SER A 466 -50.28 39.82 3.69
CA SER A 466 -50.50 39.45 2.29
C SER A 466 -49.46 40.06 1.34
N ALA A 467 -49.06 41.32 1.58
CA ALA A 467 -48.03 42.00 0.81
C ALA A 467 -46.64 41.38 1.09
N MET A 468 -46.35 41.12 2.37
CA MET A 468 -45.14 40.42 2.82
C MET A 468 -45.00 39.03 2.17
N ASN A 469 -46.07 38.21 2.20
CA ASN A 469 -46.07 36.87 1.61
C ASN A 469 -45.85 36.94 0.09
N LYS A 470 -46.60 37.81 -0.61
CA LYS A 470 -46.47 38.01 -2.05
C LYS A 470 -45.02 38.36 -2.45
N TRP A 471 -44.42 39.35 -1.79
CA TRP A 471 -43.03 39.74 -2.07
C TRP A 471 -42.03 38.61 -1.78
N GLN A 472 -42.22 37.83 -0.71
CA GLN A 472 -41.35 36.67 -0.45
C GLN A 472 -41.48 35.59 -1.54
N VAL A 473 -42.68 35.32 -2.05
CA VAL A 473 -42.92 34.35 -3.14
C VAL A 473 -42.29 34.84 -4.43
N GLU A 474 -42.48 36.11 -4.79
CA GLU A 474 -41.88 36.73 -5.98
C GLU A 474 -40.35 36.76 -5.89
N THR A 475 -39.78 37.09 -4.73
CA THR A 475 -38.32 37.10 -4.48
C THR A 475 -37.72 35.70 -4.58
N ARG A 476 -38.36 34.68 -3.98
CA ARG A 476 -37.92 33.28 -4.10
C ARG A 476 -38.01 32.77 -5.54
N ALA A 477 -39.01 33.20 -6.32
CA ALA A 477 -39.10 32.86 -7.73
C ALA A 477 -37.94 33.46 -8.55
N LEU A 478 -37.55 34.72 -8.29
CA LEU A 478 -36.38 35.34 -8.91
C LEU A 478 -35.06 34.64 -8.54
N ILE A 479 -34.91 34.23 -7.28
CA ILE A 479 -33.73 33.46 -6.82
C ILE A 479 -33.66 32.11 -7.53
N ASN A 480 -34.77 31.37 -7.59
CA ASN A 480 -34.83 30.08 -8.28
C ASN A 480 -34.52 30.23 -9.78
N GLN A 481 -35.08 31.24 -10.46
CA GLN A 481 -34.74 31.54 -11.86
C GLN A 481 -33.24 31.82 -12.01
N ARG A 482 -32.64 32.64 -11.13
CA ARG A 482 -31.20 32.90 -11.19
C ARG A 482 -30.39 31.61 -10.98
N LEU A 483 -30.76 30.74 -10.05
CA LEU A 483 -30.09 29.46 -9.81
C LEU A 483 -30.14 28.53 -11.03
N GLU A 484 -31.27 28.47 -11.74
CA GLU A 484 -31.39 27.75 -13.02
C GLU A 484 -30.45 28.32 -14.09
N GLU A 485 -30.44 29.64 -14.28
CA GLU A 485 -29.53 30.32 -15.21
C GLU A 485 -28.05 30.12 -14.82
N SER A 486 -27.73 30.16 -13.53
CA SER A 486 -26.40 29.93 -12.98
C SER A 486 -25.90 28.51 -13.23
N SER A 487 -26.78 27.51 -13.22
CA SER A 487 -26.39 26.12 -13.53
C SER A 487 -25.89 25.98 -14.98
N VAL A 488 -26.58 26.59 -15.95
CA VAL A 488 -26.17 26.56 -17.36
C VAL A 488 -24.86 27.34 -17.58
N ILE A 489 -24.66 28.46 -16.87
CA ILE A 489 -23.41 29.22 -16.90
C ILE A 489 -22.26 28.41 -16.28
N ARG A 490 -22.51 27.70 -15.18
CA ARG A 490 -21.55 26.82 -14.52
C ARG A 490 -21.08 25.70 -15.45
N ASP A 491 -22.02 24.98 -16.06
CA ASP A 491 -21.71 23.85 -16.94
C ASP A 491 -20.84 24.28 -18.13
N PHE A 492 -21.15 25.45 -18.73
CA PHE A 492 -20.33 26.03 -19.79
C PHE A 492 -18.90 26.38 -19.33
N LEU A 493 -18.76 26.98 -18.14
CA LEU A 493 -17.45 27.30 -17.56
C LEU A 493 -16.67 26.03 -17.20
N ASP A 494 -17.33 25.00 -16.66
CA ASP A 494 -16.73 23.70 -16.35
C ASP A 494 -16.20 23.02 -17.62
N ILE A 495 -16.96 23.03 -18.72
CA ILE A 495 -16.52 22.51 -20.03
C ILE A 495 -15.28 23.27 -20.52
N MET A 496 -15.29 24.61 -20.46
CA MET A 496 -14.14 25.42 -20.89
C MET A 496 -12.87 25.20 -20.06
N GLU A 497 -13.00 25.01 -18.74
CA GLU A 497 -11.87 24.71 -17.85
C GLU A 497 -11.34 23.28 -18.12
N ASN A 498 -12.23 22.30 -18.32
CA ASN A 498 -11.87 20.94 -18.70
C ASN A 498 -11.19 20.83 -20.07
N ASP A 499 -11.67 21.54 -21.09
CA ASP A 499 -11.06 21.59 -22.43
C ASP A 499 -9.63 22.15 -22.36
N ARG A 500 -9.46 23.24 -21.61
CA ARG A 500 -8.15 23.85 -21.36
C ARG A 500 -7.20 22.90 -20.65
N ASP A 501 -7.67 22.15 -19.66
CA ASP A 501 -6.84 21.19 -18.94
C ASP A 501 -6.51 19.96 -19.79
N HIS A 502 -7.39 19.54 -20.71
CA HIS A 502 -7.06 18.57 -21.75
C HIS A 502 -5.96 19.10 -22.68
N GLU A 503 -6.07 20.32 -23.22
CA GLU A 503 -5.01 20.93 -24.05
C GLU A 503 -3.65 20.99 -23.31
N LEU A 504 -3.66 21.32 -22.01
CA LEU A 504 -2.46 21.34 -21.18
C LEU A 504 -1.88 19.94 -20.93
N ARG A 505 -2.74 18.94 -20.69
CA ARG A 505 -2.34 17.52 -20.55
C ARG A 505 -1.75 16.98 -21.85
N ASP A 506 -2.35 17.28 -23.00
CA ASP A 506 -1.87 16.77 -24.29
C ASP A 506 -0.59 17.47 -24.76
N MET A 507 -0.41 18.77 -24.51
CA MET A 507 0.88 19.44 -24.73
C MET A 507 2.01 18.84 -23.88
N LYS A 508 1.73 18.44 -22.63
CA LYS A 508 2.70 17.74 -21.77
C LYS A 508 3.00 16.34 -22.30
N ARG A 509 1.96 15.58 -22.66
CA ARG A 509 2.06 14.21 -23.21
C ARG A 509 2.89 14.18 -24.48
N GLU A 510 2.64 15.09 -25.41
CA GLU A 510 3.38 15.19 -26.68
C GLU A 510 4.84 15.62 -26.44
N ARG A 511 5.08 16.58 -25.55
CA ARG A 511 6.43 16.95 -25.14
C ARG A 511 7.19 15.76 -24.54
N ARG A 512 6.55 15.02 -23.62
CA ARG A 512 7.12 13.82 -23.00
C ARG A 512 7.48 12.79 -24.07
N ARG A 513 6.53 12.43 -24.93
CA ARG A 513 6.73 11.47 -26.04
C ARG A 513 7.90 11.88 -26.95
N ASN A 514 8.03 13.17 -27.27
CA ASN A 514 9.14 13.66 -28.08
C ASN A 514 10.50 13.55 -27.37
N ILE A 515 10.55 13.84 -26.07
CA ILE A 515 11.76 13.68 -25.23
C ILE A 515 12.13 12.20 -25.12
N GLU A 516 11.20 11.33 -24.73
CA GLU A 516 11.42 9.89 -24.57
C GLU A 516 11.84 9.22 -25.90
N GLY A 517 11.24 9.63 -27.03
CA GLY A 517 11.63 9.18 -28.37
C GLY A 517 13.07 9.54 -28.72
N ARG A 518 13.46 10.82 -28.58
CA ARG A 518 14.84 11.27 -28.82
C ARG A 518 15.86 10.63 -27.88
N LEU A 519 15.49 10.36 -26.62
CA LEU A 519 16.36 9.63 -25.68
C LEU A 519 16.51 8.17 -26.10
N SER A 520 15.46 7.53 -26.62
CA SER A 520 15.51 6.17 -27.16
C SER A 520 16.43 6.07 -28.38
N GLU A 521 16.40 7.06 -29.28
CA GLU A 521 17.33 7.20 -30.41
C GLU A 521 18.79 7.34 -29.97
N LEU A 522 19.04 7.87 -28.76
CA LEU A 522 20.36 7.97 -28.13
C LEU A 522 20.75 6.71 -27.30
N GLY A 523 19.95 5.64 -27.35
CA GLY A 523 20.23 4.37 -26.66
C GLY A 523 19.80 4.30 -25.19
N TRP A 524 18.95 5.22 -24.72
CA TRP A 524 18.33 5.12 -23.39
C TRP A 524 17.08 4.24 -23.41
N THR A 525 16.93 3.37 -22.42
CA THR A 525 15.78 2.46 -22.34
C THR A 525 14.63 3.08 -21.56
N GLY A 526 13.41 2.57 -21.75
CA GLY A 526 12.25 2.96 -20.93
C GLY A 526 12.43 2.68 -19.43
N GLN A 527 13.28 1.70 -19.07
CA GLN A 527 13.65 1.44 -17.67
C GLN A 527 14.53 2.56 -17.10
N ASP A 528 15.51 3.06 -17.88
CA ASP A 528 16.35 4.19 -17.44
C ASP A 528 15.52 5.48 -17.24
N MET A 529 14.41 5.63 -17.97
CA MET A 529 13.44 6.73 -17.84
C MET A 529 12.36 6.50 -16.76
N SER A 530 12.36 5.33 -16.10
CA SER A 530 11.38 4.96 -15.07
C SER A 530 11.93 5.22 -13.66
N PHE A 531 11.36 6.20 -12.96
CA PHE A 531 11.86 6.63 -11.65
C PHE A 531 11.01 6.04 -10.52
N SER A 532 11.65 5.29 -9.61
CA SER A 532 11.06 4.91 -8.32
C SER A 532 10.54 6.15 -7.57
N PHE A 533 9.43 6.00 -6.84
CA PHE A 533 8.82 7.09 -6.07
C PHE A 533 9.83 7.80 -5.15
N MET A 534 10.75 7.03 -4.55
CA MET A 534 11.80 7.47 -3.62
C MET A 534 13.04 8.06 -4.31
N SER A 535 13.14 8.05 -5.64
CA SER A 535 14.33 8.55 -6.34
C SER A 535 14.44 10.07 -6.23
N PRO A 536 15.56 10.64 -5.73
CA PRO A 536 15.72 12.09 -5.58
C PRO A 536 15.65 12.82 -6.93
N LYS A 537 16.07 12.16 -8.02
CA LYS A 537 16.03 12.71 -9.39
C LYS A 537 14.63 12.72 -10.03
N ARG A 538 13.63 12.07 -9.42
CA ARG A 538 12.25 12.03 -9.91
C ARG A 538 11.63 13.44 -10.07
N LYS A 539 11.83 14.34 -9.10
CA LYS A 539 11.30 15.72 -9.17
C LYS A 539 12.00 16.53 -10.29
N GLU A 540 13.31 16.35 -10.47
CA GLU A 540 14.08 17.01 -11.54
C GLU A 540 13.64 16.54 -12.94
N TRP A 541 13.43 15.24 -13.13
CA TRP A 541 12.91 14.65 -14.38
C TRP A 541 11.57 15.27 -14.78
N TYR A 542 10.56 15.19 -13.90
CA TYR A 542 9.24 15.74 -14.23
C TYR A 542 9.25 17.26 -14.45
N PHE A 543 10.10 18.02 -13.74
CA PHE A 543 10.21 19.47 -13.98
C PHE A 543 10.67 19.83 -15.41
N LEU A 544 11.52 18.99 -16.03
CA LEU A 544 12.00 19.18 -17.40
C LEU A 544 11.01 18.65 -18.46
N VAL A 545 10.36 17.52 -18.14
CA VAL A 545 9.52 16.74 -19.06
C VAL A 545 8.06 17.22 -19.06
N GLU A 546 7.44 17.47 -17.90
CA GLU A 546 6.01 17.81 -17.74
C GLU A 546 5.68 19.30 -17.96
N GLN A 547 6.31 19.93 -18.96
CA GLN A 547 6.00 21.32 -19.31
C GLN A 547 4.96 21.40 -20.44
N ALA A 548 3.88 22.16 -20.24
CA ALA A 548 2.95 22.53 -21.32
C ALA A 548 3.58 23.60 -22.25
N LYS A 549 4.62 23.21 -22.98
CA LYS A 549 5.36 24.01 -23.97
C LYS A 549 5.96 23.08 -25.05
N PRO A 550 5.80 23.42 -26.35
CA PRO A 550 6.46 22.68 -27.43
C PRO A 550 7.97 22.52 -27.20
N LEU A 551 8.50 21.36 -27.58
CA LEU A 551 9.94 21.14 -27.61
C LEU A 551 10.51 21.69 -28.92
N THR A 552 11.30 22.76 -28.83
CA THR A 552 12.09 23.29 -29.96
C THR A 552 13.53 22.81 -29.84
N GLU A 553 14.30 22.74 -30.94
CA GLU A 553 15.72 22.35 -30.90
C GLU A 553 16.54 23.11 -29.85
N ARG A 554 16.38 24.44 -29.76
CA ARG A 554 17.04 25.25 -28.72
C ARG A 554 16.71 24.82 -27.29
N ILE A 555 15.50 24.34 -27.04
CA ILE A 555 15.11 23.81 -25.71
C ILE A 555 15.72 22.42 -25.53
N TRP A 556 15.67 21.56 -26.55
CA TRP A 556 16.28 20.23 -26.53
C TRP A 556 17.77 20.28 -26.19
N THR A 557 18.57 21.07 -26.91
CA THR A 557 20.01 21.26 -26.63
C THR A 557 20.29 21.72 -25.20
N ASN A 558 19.41 22.55 -24.61
CA ASN A 558 19.57 23.07 -23.25
C ASN A 558 19.15 22.08 -22.15
N ILE A 559 18.29 21.11 -22.43
CA ILE A 559 17.83 20.12 -21.43
C ILE A 559 18.57 18.78 -21.53
N LEU A 560 19.07 18.40 -22.71
CA LEU A 560 19.70 17.10 -22.94
C LEU A 560 20.83 16.78 -21.95
N PRO A 561 21.80 17.66 -21.64
CA PRO A 561 22.85 17.35 -20.65
C PRO A 561 22.31 17.08 -19.24
N LYS A 562 21.19 17.73 -18.88
CA LYS A 562 20.53 17.52 -17.58
C LYS A 562 19.77 16.20 -17.54
N LEU A 563 19.11 15.85 -18.65
CA LEU A 563 18.42 14.57 -18.80
C LEU A 563 19.43 13.41 -18.71
N ILE A 564 20.58 13.50 -19.40
CA ILE A 564 21.63 12.47 -19.34
C ILE A 564 22.09 12.22 -17.89
N SER A 565 22.50 13.26 -17.16
CA SER A 565 22.92 13.11 -15.75
C SER A 565 21.84 12.52 -14.83
N ILE A 566 20.56 12.82 -15.10
CA ILE A 566 19.41 12.25 -14.39
C ILE A 566 19.21 10.76 -14.71
N LEU A 567 19.40 10.37 -15.97
CA LEU A 567 19.24 8.99 -16.44
C LEU A 567 20.43 8.09 -16.05
N GLU A 568 21.66 8.62 -16.05
CA GLU A 568 22.86 7.94 -15.55
C GLU A 568 22.68 7.53 -14.08
N TYR A 569 22.24 8.47 -13.23
CA TYR A 569 21.91 8.19 -11.83
C TYR A 569 20.84 7.11 -11.68
N ASN A 570 19.77 7.16 -12.49
CA ASN A 570 18.67 6.21 -12.40
C ASN A 570 19.06 4.82 -12.91
N ARG A 571 19.89 4.74 -13.95
CA ARG A 571 20.48 3.50 -14.47
C ARG A 571 21.37 2.85 -13.42
N GLU A 572 22.26 3.61 -12.79
CA GLU A 572 23.14 3.10 -11.73
C GLU A 572 22.33 2.59 -10.54
N ALA A 573 21.37 3.39 -10.04
CA ALA A 573 20.49 2.98 -8.95
C ALA A 573 19.68 1.71 -9.27
N ARG A 574 19.23 1.55 -10.53
CA ARG A 574 18.56 0.34 -11.01
C ARG A 574 19.51 -0.86 -11.04
N LEU A 575 20.71 -0.72 -11.62
CA LEU A 575 21.70 -1.81 -11.71
C LEU A 575 22.17 -2.27 -10.33
N GLN A 576 22.39 -1.34 -9.40
CA GLN A 576 22.71 -1.67 -8.00
C GLN A 576 21.57 -2.41 -7.31
N LYS A 577 20.31 -2.04 -7.60
CA LYS A 577 19.15 -2.81 -7.10
C LYS A 577 19.10 -4.21 -7.72
N GLU A 578 19.25 -4.34 -9.03
CA GLU A 578 19.26 -5.63 -9.74
C GLU A 578 20.42 -6.55 -9.30
N LEU A 579 21.57 -5.99 -8.92
CA LEU A 579 22.67 -6.70 -8.26
C LEU A 579 22.27 -7.17 -6.84
N SER A 580 21.73 -6.27 -6.02
CA SER A 580 21.29 -6.58 -4.65
C SER A 580 20.14 -7.60 -4.59
N ASP A 581 19.19 -7.53 -5.53
CA ASP A 581 18.07 -8.45 -5.66
C ASP A 581 18.59 -9.86 -6.04
N ARG A 582 19.55 -9.96 -6.97
CA ARG A 582 20.21 -11.23 -7.35
C ARG A 582 21.09 -11.81 -6.24
N GLN A 583 21.85 -10.99 -5.53
CA GLN A 583 22.62 -11.41 -4.36
C GLN A 583 21.70 -11.93 -3.24
N SER A 584 20.56 -11.27 -3.02
CA SER A 584 19.54 -11.72 -2.05
C SER A 584 18.92 -13.07 -2.43
N ALA A 585 18.65 -13.29 -3.73
CA ALA A 585 18.19 -14.57 -4.25
C ALA A 585 19.24 -15.69 -4.06
N ARG A 586 20.52 -15.43 -4.35
CA ARG A 586 21.61 -16.38 -4.06
C ARG A 586 21.70 -16.70 -2.57
N ARG A 587 21.63 -15.69 -1.69
CA ARG A 587 21.63 -15.89 -0.23
C ARG A 587 20.46 -16.77 0.23
N LEU A 588 19.26 -16.55 -0.28
CA LEU A 588 18.10 -17.38 0.03
C LEU A 588 18.29 -18.83 -0.42
N ARG A 589 18.82 -19.05 -1.62
CA ARG A 589 19.11 -20.41 -2.14
C ARG A 589 20.19 -21.11 -1.32
N LEU A 590 21.29 -20.43 -0.97
CA LEU A 590 22.33 -20.95 -0.06
C LEU A 590 21.75 -21.33 1.30
N THR A 591 20.85 -20.50 1.84
CA THR A 591 20.15 -20.80 3.10
C THR A 591 19.33 -22.09 3.00
N GLN A 592 18.61 -22.28 1.88
CA GLN A 592 17.86 -23.52 1.64
C GLN A 592 18.79 -24.74 1.54
N LEU A 593 19.89 -24.65 0.78
CA LEU A 593 20.84 -25.75 0.62
C LEU A 593 21.50 -26.16 1.96
N LEU A 594 21.80 -25.20 2.83
CA LEU A 594 22.26 -25.47 4.21
C LEU A 594 21.17 -26.13 5.07
N ILE A 595 19.89 -25.72 4.93
CA ILE A 595 18.75 -26.37 5.60
C ILE A 595 18.55 -27.80 5.10
N ASP A 596 18.76 -28.06 3.81
CA ASP A 596 18.65 -29.39 3.23
C ASP A 596 19.74 -30.32 3.83
N ILE A 597 21.00 -29.86 3.92
CA ILE A 597 22.08 -30.57 4.65
C ILE A 597 21.70 -30.81 6.13
N LYS A 598 21.10 -29.83 6.80
CA LYS A 598 20.62 -29.99 8.19
C LYS A 598 19.51 -31.04 8.33
N LYS A 599 18.64 -31.18 7.33
CA LYS A 599 17.54 -32.16 7.32
C LYS A 599 18.03 -33.58 7.04
N ASP A 600 19.08 -33.72 6.24
CA ASP A 600 19.74 -35.01 5.97
C ASP A 600 20.68 -35.46 7.11
N GLU A 601 21.03 -34.58 8.04
CA GLU A 601 21.88 -34.89 9.18
C GLU A 601 21.16 -35.76 10.23
N ALA A 602 21.75 -36.91 10.56
CA ALA A 602 21.25 -37.81 11.58
C ALA A 602 21.21 -37.13 12.97
N PRO A 603 20.19 -37.39 13.81
CA PRO A 603 20.14 -36.85 15.15
C PRO A 603 21.31 -37.36 16.00
N VAL A 604 21.82 -36.50 16.87
CA VAL A 604 22.88 -36.79 17.85
C VAL A 604 22.38 -37.81 18.88
N LEU A 605 21.10 -37.73 19.26
CA LEU A 605 20.42 -38.69 20.12
C LEU A 605 19.00 -38.94 19.59
N ASP A 606 18.60 -40.22 19.55
CA ASP A 606 17.23 -40.66 19.31
C ASP A 606 16.92 -41.81 20.29
N ILE A 607 16.24 -41.49 21.38
CA ILE A 607 16.05 -42.37 22.53
C ILE A 607 14.60 -42.38 23.01
N LEU A 608 14.18 -43.48 23.63
CA LEU A 608 12.90 -43.57 24.34
C LEU A 608 13.14 -43.28 25.83
N VAL A 609 12.41 -42.33 26.39
CA VAL A 609 12.57 -41.83 27.77
C VAL A 609 11.31 -42.18 28.56
N CYS A 610 11.48 -42.83 29.71
CA CYS A 610 10.40 -42.96 30.69
C CYS A 610 10.35 -41.71 31.57
N VAL A 611 9.16 -41.13 31.70
CA VAL A 611 8.94 -40.05 32.66
C VAL A 611 9.08 -40.63 34.08
N PRO A 612 9.94 -40.04 34.94
CA PRO A 612 10.06 -40.50 36.32
C PRO A 612 8.73 -40.32 37.07
N THR A 613 8.20 -41.43 37.59
CA THR A 613 7.08 -41.46 38.54
C THR A 613 7.63 -41.60 39.95
N HIS A 614 6.98 -41.01 40.96
CA HIS A 614 7.41 -40.96 42.38
C HIS A 614 7.39 -42.32 43.13
N THR A 615 7.54 -43.44 42.41
CA THR A 615 7.50 -44.81 42.94
C THR A 615 8.50 -45.71 42.21
N GLN A 616 9.80 -45.55 42.49
CA GLN A 616 10.83 -46.57 42.24
C GLN A 616 11.83 -46.64 43.39
N ASP A 617 11.34 -46.93 44.60
CA ASP A 617 12.12 -47.56 45.66
C ASP A 617 11.60 -48.99 45.88
N SER A 618 12.13 -49.93 45.09
CA SER A 618 12.15 -51.40 45.29
C SER A 618 12.31 -52.12 43.94
N LEU A 619 13.54 -52.48 43.57
CA LEU A 619 13.93 -53.73 42.88
C LEU A 619 15.39 -53.67 42.41
N ALA A 620 16.31 -53.88 43.34
CA ALA A 620 17.70 -54.20 43.07
C ALA A 620 18.20 -55.23 44.09
N SER A 621 17.67 -56.46 44.00
CA SER A 621 18.23 -57.62 44.68
C SER A 621 19.07 -58.40 43.67
N GLU A 622 20.36 -58.58 43.96
CA GLU A 622 21.23 -59.44 43.14
C GLU A 622 20.73 -60.89 43.12
N PRO A 623 21.08 -61.61 42.05
CA PRO A 623 21.60 -62.96 42.26
C PRO A 623 22.99 -63.12 41.64
N SER A 624 23.90 -63.61 42.47
CA SER A 624 25.17 -64.20 42.06
C SER A 624 24.97 -65.61 41.49
N GLY A 625 25.92 -66.10 40.69
CA GLY A 625 26.10 -67.56 40.47
C GLY A 625 26.09 -68.08 39.04
N SER A 626 27.29 -68.09 38.43
CA SER A 626 27.92 -69.25 37.75
C SER A 626 27.27 -69.99 36.56
N ASP A 627 28.15 -70.23 35.58
CA ASP A 627 28.29 -71.45 34.75
C ASP A 627 27.69 -71.58 33.32
N SER A 628 28.55 -71.21 32.36
CA SER A 628 29.12 -72.12 31.34
C SER A 628 28.46 -72.30 29.96
N ASN A 629 29.25 -71.92 28.94
CA ASN A 629 29.57 -72.64 27.69
C ASN A 629 28.44 -73.33 26.86
N VAL A 630 28.30 -72.95 25.59
CA VAL A 630 28.90 -73.61 24.40
C VAL A 630 28.35 -72.99 23.09
N ALA A 631 29.21 -72.99 22.06
CA ALA A 631 29.05 -72.56 20.66
C ALA A 631 27.68 -72.66 19.94
N GLY A 632 27.51 -71.81 18.91
CA GLY A 632 26.59 -72.03 17.78
C GLY A 632 27.17 -73.00 16.73
N PRO A 633 26.92 -72.85 15.41
CA PRO A 633 26.17 -71.77 14.74
C PRO A 633 25.23 -72.22 13.58
N SER A 634 24.72 -71.21 12.87
CA SER A 634 24.55 -71.12 11.39
C SER A 634 23.32 -71.70 10.66
N SER A 635 23.05 -71.00 9.54
CA SER A 635 22.03 -71.23 8.48
C SER A 635 20.55 -71.11 8.90
N GLY A 636 19.68 -70.41 8.17
CA GLY A 636 19.89 -69.51 7.03
C GLY A 636 18.91 -69.79 5.89
N ALA A 637 18.27 -68.72 5.37
CA ALA A 637 17.47 -68.70 4.14
C ALA A 637 16.16 -69.56 4.19
N GLU A 638 15.07 -69.27 3.46
CA GLU A 638 14.64 -68.06 2.77
C GLU A 638 13.13 -68.19 2.42
N LEU A 639 12.56 -67.11 1.89
CA LEU A 639 11.33 -67.05 1.08
C LEU A 639 9.96 -67.49 1.66
N GLN A 640 9.14 -66.46 1.89
CA GLN A 640 7.89 -66.21 1.16
C GLN A 640 6.84 -67.34 1.03
N SER A 641 5.65 -67.13 1.60
CA SER A 641 4.45 -66.76 0.82
C SER A 641 3.20 -66.61 1.69
N SER A 642 2.81 -65.36 1.89
CA SER A 642 1.49 -64.79 1.57
C SER A 642 0.19 -65.58 1.85
N ASN A 643 -0.65 -64.92 2.64
CA ASN A 643 -2.06 -64.61 2.35
C ASN A 643 -3.18 -65.59 2.75
N THR A 644 -3.85 -65.17 3.84
CA THR A 644 -5.29 -64.85 3.85
C THR A 644 -6.29 -66.00 3.96
N THR A 645 -6.90 -66.14 5.15
CA THR A 645 -8.36 -65.97 5.34
C THR A 645 -8.77 -65.90 6.82
N HIS A 646 -9.42 -64.79 7.21
CA HIS A 646 -10.52 -64.79 8.20
C HIS A 646 -11.80 -65.32 7.49
N PRO A 647 -12.86 -65.83 8.16
CA PRO A 647 -13.53 -65.32 9.38
C PRO A 647 -13.74 -66.46 10.43
N GLU A 648 -14.58 -66.46 11.49
CA GLU A 648 -15.87 -65.85 11.88
C GLU A 648 -15.89 -65.71 13.43
N SER A 649 -16.24 -64.54 14.01
CA SER A 649 -17.54 -64.26 14.66
C SER A 649 -18.23 -65.42 15.40
N GLU A 650 -18.37 -65.34 16.73
CA GLU A 650 -19.62 -64.87 17.39
C GLU A 650 -19.68 -65.09 18.93
N ASN A 651 -20.29 -64.10 19.60
CA ASN A 651 -21.20 -64.19 20.76
C ASN A 651 -20.78 -64.85 22.10
N GLY A 652 -20.70 -64.01 23.14
CA GLY A 652 -20.55 -64.41 24.55
C GLY A 652 -20.64 -63.24 25.56
N SER A 653 -21.78 -62.56 25.64
CA SER A 653 -22.15 -61.63 26.74
C SER A 653 -22.92 -62.37 27.85
N PRO A 654 -23.17 -61.78 29.05
CA PRO A 654 -22.39 -60.79 29.81
C PRO A 654 -22.27 -61.14 31.32
N SER A 655 -21.28 -60.61 32.05
CA SER A 655 -21.42 -60.36 33.51
C SER A 655 -20.25 -59.54 34.08
N ASN A 656 -20.52 -58.29 34.50
CA ASN A 656 -19.72 -57.64 35.55
C ASN A 656 -20.13 -58.22 36.91
N PRO A 657 -19.18 -58.34 37.85
CA PRO A 657 -19.26 -57.43 38.99
C PRO A 657 -17.94 -56.64 39.19
N ALA A 658 -18.05 -55.48 39.83
CA ALA A 658 -16.91 -54.62 40.12
C ALA A 658 -16.00 -55.22 41.19
N SER A 659 -14.69 -55.07 41.00
CA SER A 659 -13.69 -55.13 42.07
C SER A 659 -12.58 -54.14 41.75
N ASP A 660 -12.17 -53.35 42.74
CA ASP A 660 -11.13 -52.34 42.61
C ASP A 660 -9.83 -52.90 42.03
N ASN A 661 -9.32 -52.23 40.99
CA ASN A 661 -7.92 -52.26 40.62
C ASN A 661 -7.61 -50.98 39.82
N SER A 662 -7.28 -49.92 40.55
CA SER A 662 -6.68 -48.72 39.97
C SER A 662 -5.23 -49.04 39.55
N ALA A 663 -5.09 -49.80 38.46
CA ALA A 663 -3.79 -50.02 37.82
C ALA A 663 -3.23 -48.66 37.40
N CYS A 664 -2.11 -48.26 38.01
CA CYS A 664 -1.38 -47.06 37.61
C CYS A 664 -0.90 -47.26 36.16
N VAL A 665 -1.60 -46.64 35.21
CA VAL A 665 -1.17 -46.60 33.81
C VAL A 665 0.08 -45.75 33.75
N THR A 666 1.25 -46.38 33.66
CA THR A 666 2.50 -45.67 33.38
C THR A 666 2.36 -44.98 32.02
N PRO A 667 2.71 -43.69 31.90
CA PRO A 667 2.65 -43.01 30.61
C PRO A 667 3.58 -43.73 29.62
N PRO A 668 3.18 -43.86 28.34
CA PRO A 668 4.03 -44.47 27.33
C PRO A 668 5.35 -43.68 27.20
N PRO A 669 6.49 -44.35 26.95
CA PRO A 669 7.78 -43.67 26.89
C PRO A 669 7.82 -42.68 25.72
N THR A 670 8.27 -41.46 26.02
CA THR A 670 8.37 -40.36 25.06
C THR A 670 9.63 -40.53 24.22
N ARG A 671 9.54 -40.30 22.90
CA ARG A 671 10.72 -40.28 22.02
C ARG A 671 11.40 -38.92 22.11
N ALA A 672 12.63 -38.90 22.62
CA ALA A 672 13.50 -37.74 22.64
C ALA A 672 14.44 -37.80 21.42
N VAL A 673 14.29 -36.84 20.51
CA VAL A 673 15.20 -36.66 19.36
C VAL A 673 15.93 -35.33 19.55
N LEU A 674 17.26 -35.37 19.57
CA LEU A 674 18.12 -34.20 19.66
C LEU A 674 18.98 -34.12 18.40
N HIS A 675 18.87 -32.99 17.70
CA HIS A 675 19.84 -32.58 16.68
C HIS A 675 20.85 -31.62 17.31
N ASP A 676 22.07 -31.59 16.77
CA ASP A 676 23.09 -30.65 17.22
C ASP A 676 22.75 -29.20 16.83
N VAL A 677 23.50 -28.25 17.37
CA VAL A 677 23.51 -26.89 16.82
C VAL A 677 24.03 -26.93 15.38
N PHE A 678 23.50 -26.06 14.52
CA PHE A 678 23.82 -26.03 13.10
C PHE A 678 24.04 -24.57 12.65
N PRO A 679 25.06 -24.28 11.82
CA PRO A 679 25.39 -22.92 11.43
C PRO A 679 24.28 -22.30 10.57
N ASP A 680 23.98 -21.04 10.82
CA ASP A 680 23.07 -20.24 10.00
C ASP A 680 23.85 -19.73 8.76
N ILE A 681 23.16 -19.23 7.73
CA ILE A 681 23.79 -18.64 6.54
C ILE A 681 24.76 -17.50 6.91
N VAL A 682 24.51 -16.82 8.04
CA VAL A 682 25.42 -15.77 8.54
C VAL A 682 26.74 -16.31 9.07
N ASP A 683 26.75 -17.51 9.65
CA ASP A 683 27.99 -18.19 10.06
C ASP A 683 28.73 -18.75 8.83
N ALA A 684 27.97 -19.38 7.93
CA ALA A 684 28.52 -19.99 6.72
C ALA A 684 29.15 -18.94 5.77
N LEU A 685 28.64 -17.70 5.74
CA LEU A 685 29.19 -16.59 4.96
C LEU A 685 30.58 -16.10 5.43
N GLU A 686 31.04 -16.49 6.61
CA GLU A 686 32.44 -16.26 7.03
C GLU A 686 33.41 -17.23 6.33
N TRP A 687 32.92 -18.36 5.82
CA TRP A 687 33.75 -19.36 5.15
C TRP A 687 34.01 -18.98 3.68
N PRO A 688 35.26 -19.12 3.17
CA PRO A 688 35.64 -18.59 1.86
C PRO A 688 34.76 -19.07 0.68
N MET A 689 34.45 -20.36 0.60
CA MET A 689 33.73 -20.90 -0.57
C MET A 689 32.25 -20.47 -0.61
N ILE A 690 31.54 -20.49 0.53
CA ILE A 690 30.15 -19.97 0.62
C ILE A 690 30.12 -18.46 0.35
N LYS A 691 31.13 -17.71 0.83
CA LYS A 691 31.25 -16.28 0.54
C LYS A 691 31.43 -15.99 -0.95
N ILE A 692 32.28 -16.77 -1.63
CA ILE A 692 32.48 -16.67 -3.08
C ILE A 692 31.18 -16.96 -3.83
N LEU A 693 30.45 -18.03 -3.47
CA LEU A 693 29.15 -18.38 -4.07
C LEU A 693 28.09 -17.27 -3.89
N HIS A 694 28.12 -16.55 -2.78
CA HIS A 694 27.22 -15.43 -2.50
C HIS A 694 27.59 -14.14 -3.27
N GLU A 695 28.87 -13.77 -3.26
CA GLU A 695 29.38 -12.51 -3.82
C GLU A 695 29.54 -12.56 -5.35
N THR A 696 29.85 -13.73 -5.93
CA THR A 696 30.00 -13.90 -7.38
C THR A 696 28.66 -13.73 -8.08
N ASP A 697 28.62 -12.94 -9.15
CA ASP A 697 27.36 -12.60 -9.84
C ASP A 697 26.91 -13.66 -10.88
N THR A 698 26.80 -14.91 -10.44
CA THR A 698 26.27 -16.02 -11.24
C THR A 698 24.73 -16.16 -11.13
N PRO A 699 24.08 -16.84 -12.09
CA PRO A 699 22.70 -17.33 -11.94
C PRO A 699 22.56 -18.24 -10.72
N VAL A 700 21.37 -18.25 -10.11
CA VAL A 700 21.11 -19.02 -8.89
C VAL A 700 21.25 -20.53 -9.09
N ASP A 701 20.90 -21.02 -10.29
CA ASP A 701 21.02 -22.44 -10.63
C ASP A 701 22.50 -22.86 -10.76
N GLN A 702 23.32 -22.06 -11.47
CA GLN A 702 24.76 -22.28 -11.57
C GLN A 702 25.42 -22.28 -10.18
N MET A 703 25.09 -21.29 -9.34
CA MET A 703 25.59 -21.22 -7.97
C MET A 703 25.22 -22.47 -7.15
N ALA A 704 24.07 -23.10 -7.40
CA ALA A 704 23.67 -24.34 -6.75
C ALA A 704 24.43 -25.58 -7.28
N GLU A 705 24.84 -25.59 -8.56
CA GLU A 705 25.77 -26.59 -9.10
C GLU A 705 27.16 -26.43 -8.47
N ASP A 706 27.69 -25.20 -8.46
CA ASP A 706 28.98 -24.86 -7.86
C ASP A 706 29.02 -25.21 -6.34
N PHE A 707 27.91 -25.03 -5.63
CA PHE A 707 27.73 -25.47 -4.23
C PHE A 707 27.80 -27.00 -4.09
N ALA A 708 27.21 -27.75 -5.01
CA ALA A 708 27.23 -29.21 -4.98
C ALA A 708 28.64 -29.77 -5.23
N GLU A 709 29.43 -29.14 -6.10
CA GLU A 709 30.86 -29.49 -6.28
C GLU A 709 31.68 -29.28 -4.99
N GLN A 710 31.32 -28.29 -4.17
CA GLN A 710 32.00 -27.93 -2.93
C GLN A 710 31.40 -28.59 -1.66
N GLN A 711 30.38 -29.44 -1.81
CA GLN A 711 29.58 -29.93 -0.69
C GLN A 711 30.40 -30.66 0.39
N SER A 712 31.48 -31.37 0.03
CA SER A 712 32.36 -32.05 0.99
C SER A 712 33.19 -31.10 1.86
N GLU A 713 33.66 -29.98 1.30
CA GLU A 713 34.37 -28.92 2.04
C GLU A 713 33.41 -28.15 2.95
N ILE A 714 32.17 -27.93 2.50
CA ILE A 714 31.10 -27.31 3.28
C ILE A 714 30.72 -28.20 4.47
N ILE A 715 30.54 -29.52 4.27
CA ILE A 715 30.27 -30.47 5.37
C ILE A 715 31.44 -30.52 6.37
N THR A 716 32.69 -30.47 5.88
CA THR A 716 33.87 -30.40 6.75
C THR A 716 33.85 -29.11 7.60
N SER A 717 33.56 -27.97 6.97
CA SER A 717 33.44 -26.66 7.65
C SER A 717 32.32 -26.64 8.71
N ILE A 718 31.19 -27.32 8.45
CA ILE A 718 30.10 -27.52 9.43
C ILE A 718 30.61 -28.32 10.63
N CYS A 719 31.34 -29.41 10.40
CA CYS A 719 31.88 -30.26 11.48
C CYS A 719 32.90 -29.50 12.33
N ASP A 720 33.83 -28.77 11.70
CA ASP A 720 34.84 -27.96 12.39
C ASP A 720 34.20 -26.85 13.23
N TRP A 721 33.17 -26.17 12.68
CA TRP A 721 32.40 -25.15 13.40
C TRP A 721 31.67 -25.70 14.62
N LYS A 722 31.04 -26.88 14.51
CA LYS A 722 30.43 -27.57 15.66
C LYS A 722 31.47 -27.91 16.72
N SER A 723 32.60 -28.47 16.31
CA SER A 723 33.69 -28.86 17.20
C SER A 723 34.29 -27.66 17.95
N ASP A 724 34.45 -26.49 17.31
CA ASP A 724 34.90 -25.27 17.99
C ASP A 724 33.90 -24.82 19.06
N ILE A 725 32.60 -24.82 18.75
CA ILE A 725 31.54 -24.49 19.70
C ILE A 725 31.53 -25.47 20.87
N HIS A 726 31.57 -26.78 20.61
CA HIS A 726 31.60 -27.82 21.65
C HIS A 726 32.79 -27.61 22.58
N THR A 727 34.01 -27.53 22.02
CA THR A 727 35.26 -27.37 22.77
C THR A 727 35.22 -26.13 23.65
N ARG A 728 34.85 -24.97 23.08
CA ARG A 728 34.90 -23.68 23.78
C ARG A 728 33.83 -23.54 24.85
N MET A 729 32.63 -24.06 24.63
CA MET A 729 31.58 -24.04 25.65
C MET A 729 31.83 -25.09 26.75
N ALA A 730 32.42 -26.24 26.42
CA ALA A 730 32.86 -27.22 27.41
C ALA A 730 33.99 -26.67 28.29
N GLU A 731 34.96 -25.96 27.69
CA GLU A 731 36.05 -25.32 28.44
C GLU A 731 35.53 -24.24 29.42
N MET A 732 34.53 -23.46 29.02
CA MET A 732 33.85 -22.54 29.94
C MET A 732 33.30 -23.26 31.18
N LEU A 733 32.75 -24.48 31.02
CA LEU A 733 32.20 -25.27 32.13
C LEU A 733 33.29 -25.90 33.01
N ARG A 734 34.48 -26.18 32.49
CA ARG A 734 35.65 -26.74 33.21
C ARG A 734 36.36 -25.72 34.09
N ILE A 735 36.39 -24.45 33.66
CA ILE A 735 36.95 -23.33 34.44
C ILE A 735 36.09 -23.00 35.68
N ASP A 736 34.87 -23.54 35.76
CA ASP A 736 33.92 -23.35 36.84
C ASP A 736 34.01 -24.46 37.91
N GLU A 737 34.16 -24.08 39.18
CA GLU A 737 34.48 -25.01 40.27
C GLU A 737 33.44 -26.15 40.43
N GLY A 738 33.95 -27.38 40.59
CA GLY A 738 33.13 -28.57 40.92
C GLY A 738 32.68 -29.43 39.74
N VAL A 739 33.49 -29.57 38.68
CA VAL A 739 33.27 -30.53 37.58
C VAL A 739 34.33 -31.64 37.61
N GLU A 740 34.31 -32.48 38.64
CA GLU A 740 35.15 -33.68 38.67
C GLU A 740 34.47 -34.87 37.95
N GLY A 741 35.07 -35.29 36.84
CA GLY A 741 35.15 -36.69 36.42
C GLY A 741 33.91 -37.43 35.87
N GLN A 742 32.69 -36.91 35.97
CA GLN A 742 31.48 -37.63 35.52
C GLN A 742 30.80 -36.96 34.32
N LEU A 743 30.73 -37.67 33.19
CA LEU A 743 30.37 -37.10 31.89
C LEU A 743 28.85 -37.04 31.65
N LEU A 744 28.13 -38.17 31.75
CA LEU A 744 26.66 -38.29 31.74
C LEU A 744 26.25 -39.56 32.49
N THR A 745 24.99 -39.67 32.93
CA THR A 745 24.45 -40.93 33.48
C THR A 745 23.02 -41.19 32.99
N SER A 746 22.87 -42.24 32.17
CA SER A 746 21.58 -42.74 31.66
C SER A 746 20.73 -43.33 32.80
N ARG A 747 19.83 -42.52 33.38
CA ARG A 747 18.85 -42.98 34.41
C ARG A 747 17.39 -43.03 33.90
N LEU A 748 17.02 -42.29 32.86
CA LEU A 748 15.63 -42.21 32.35
C LEU A 748 15.37 -42.97 31.04
N ILE A 749 16.39 -43.62 30.47
CA ILE A 749 16.31 -44.22 29.13
C ILE A 749 15.75 -45.65 29.16
N VAL A 750 14.75 -45.90 28.31
CA VAL A 750 14.27 -47.25 27.99
C VAL A 750 15.26 -47.92 27.03
N ARG A 751 16.18 -48.71 27.58
CA ARG A 751 17.15 -49.48 26.81
C ARG A 751 16.46 -50.66 26.13
N LYS A 752 16.40 -50.66 24.78
CA LYS A 752 16.00 -51.84 24.00
C LYS A 752 17.12 -52.89 23.93
N ASP A 753 18.36 -52.44 23.69
CA ASP A 753 19.46 -53.31 23.25
C ASP A 753 20.63 -53.38 24.24
N GLY A 754 20.49 -52.80 25.44
CA GLY A 754 21.54 -52.75 26.47
C GLY A 754 22.73 -51.82 26.19
N LEU A 755 22.86 -51.28 24.98
CA LEU A 755 23.91 -50.35 24.59
C LEU A 755 23.71 -48.95 25.22
N ASP A 756 24.81 -48.30 25.61
CA ASP A 756 24.81 -46.90 26.02
C ASP A 756 24.59 -45.98 24.80
N PRO A 757 23.51 -45.16 24.76
CA PRO A 757 23.27 -44.25 23.65
C PRO A 757 24.27 -43.10 23.59
N PHE A 758 24.97 -42.77 24.67
CA PHE A 758 25.96 -41.69 24.70
C PHE A 758 27.35 -42.12 24.22
N ARG A 759 27.56 -43.41 23.93
CA ARG A 759 28.88 -44.02 23.63
C ARG A 759 29.63 -43.38 22.46
N ASN A 760 28.91 -42.84 21.47
CA ASN A 760 29.47 -42.24 20.26
C ASN A 760 29.69 -40.72 20.36
N LEU A 761 29.30 -40.09 21.48
CA LEU A 761 29.45 -38.64 21.68
C LEU A 761 30.87 -38.31 22.15
N SER A 762 31.36 -37.11 21.80
CA SER A 762 32.57 -36.55 22.39
C SER A 762 32.36 -36.22 23.87
N ASP A 763 33.44 -36.19 24.65
CA ASP A 763 33.34 -35.89 26.08
C ASP A 763 32.98 -34.43 26.36
N ASP A 764 33.32 -33.51 25.45
CA ASP A 764 32.82 -32.13 25.44
C ASP A 764 31.30 -32.09 25.27
N LEU A 765 30.77 -32.84 24.30
CA LEU A 765 29.33 -32.86 24.04
C LEU A 765 28.56 -33.56 25.17
N LYS A 766 29.09 -34.64 25.76
CA LYS A 766 28.52 -35.25 26.97
C LYS A 766 28.43 -34.22 28.11
N LEU A 767 29.53 -33.50 28.38
CA LEU A 767 29.56 -32.45 29.39
C LEU A 767 28.54 -31.34 29.11
N LEU A 768 28.40 -30.90 27.85
CA LEU A 768 27.42 -29.88 27.45
C LEU A 768 25.96 -30.33 27.56
N LEU A 769 25.69 -31.62 27.35
CA LEU A 769 24.35 -32.20 27.40
C LEU A 769 23.88 -32.56 28.82
N ARG A 770 24.68 -32.33 29.86
CA ARG A 770 24.25 -32.48 31.27
C ARG A 770 23.16 -31.47 31.63
N ALA A 771 22.18 -31.90 32.42
CA ALA A 771 21.11 -31.06 32.94
C ALA A 771 21.60 -29.88 33.83
N ASP A 772 22.79 -29.95 34.43
CA ASP A 772 23.44 -28.86 35.17
C ASP A 772 24.47 -28.06 34.35
N SER A 773 24.53 -28.23 33.03
CA SER A 773 25.36 -27.42 32.12
C SER A 773 24.56 -26.23 31.59
N LEU A 774 24.39 -25.24 32.47
CA LEU A 774 23.51 -24.09 32.25
C LEU A 774 24.28 -22.79 31.99
N PHE A 775 23.81 -22.04 31.01
CA PHE A 775 24.41 -20.82 30.48
C PHE A 775 23.48 -19.61 30.58
N THR A 776 24.06 -18.42 30.40
CA THR A 776 23.38 -17.11 30.44
C THR A 776 24.06 -16.09 29.51
N SER A 777 23.41 -14.94 29.31
CA SER A 777 23.88 -13.84 28.46
C SER A 777 24.55 -12.72 29.24
N VAL A 778 25.48 -12.02 28.58
CA VAL A 778 26.17 -10.81 29.09
C VAL A 778 25.32 -9.51 28.91
N GLN A 779 24.07 -9.59 28.44
CA GLN A 779 23.27 -8.39 28.12
C GLN A 779 22.99 -7.46 29.34
N PRO A 780 23.41 -6.18 29.33
CA PRO A 780 23.28 -5.31 30.52
C PRO A 780 21.87 -4.78 30.83
N ASN A 781 20.93 -4.79 29.88
CA ASN A 781 19.73 -3.93 29.91
C ASN A 781 18.38 -4.67 29.96
N THR A 782 18.35 -5.95 30.34
CA THR A 782 17.08 -6.66 30.62
C THR A 782 17.09 -7.26 32.02
N GLN A 783 16.12 -6.90 32.87
CA GLN A 783 15.97 -7.44 34.24
C GLN A 783 15.69 -8.96 34.32
N LYS A 784 15.72 -9.67 33.19
CA LYS A 784 15.35 -11.09 33.08
C LYS A 784 16.51 -11.90 32.53
N THR A 785 17.37 -12.38 33.42
CA THR A 785 18.43 -13.35 33.12
C THR A 785 17.83 -14.59 32.44
N ILE A 786 18.33 -14.93 31.24
CA ILE A 786 17.97 -16.16 30.54
C ILE A 786 18.86 -17.28 31.06
N ILE A 787 18.26 -18.35 31.57
CA ILE A 787 18.93 -19.62 31.87
C ILE A 787 18.66 -20.53 30.69
N ALA A 788 19.71 -21.12 30.12
CA ALA A 788 19.64 -21.91 28.90
C ALA A 788 20.53 -23.16 28.98
N SER A 789 20.05 -24.27 28.43
CA SER A 789 20.88 -25.41 28.02
C SER A 789 21.86 -25.02 26.90
N TYR A 790 22.82 -25.90 26.59
CA TYR A 790 23.84 -25.70 25.57
C TYR A 790 23.26 -25.25 24.20
N ASP A 791 22.34 -26.02 23.64
CA ASP A 791 21.67 -25.81 22.35
C ASP A 791 20.92 -24.47 22.33
N LEU A 792 20.13 -24.23 23.38
CA LEU A 792 19.34 -23.03 23.57
C LEU A 792 20.21 -21.78 23.76
N ALA A 793 21.41 -21.92 24.34
CA ALA A 793 22.37 -20.84 24.51
C ALA A 793 23.00 -20.43 23.17
N VAL A 794 23.38 -21.39 22.32
CA VAL A 794 23.86 -21.06 20.96
C VAL A 794 22.73 -20.38 20.15
N GLU A 795 21.52 -20.94 20.16
CA GLU A 795 20.38 -20.44 19.40
C GLU A 795 19.91 -19.04 19.86
N LYS A 796 19.73 -18.82 21.17
CA LYS A 796 19.06 -17.62 21.70
C LYS A 796 20.01 -16.58 22.30
N ILE A 797 21.26 -16.95 22.61
CA ILE A 797 22.23 -16.07 23.28
C ILE A 797 23.43 -15.75 22.37
N GLY A 798 23.90 -16.75 21.60
CA GLY A 798 25.05 -16.61 20.71
C GLY A 798 24.86 -15.58 19.60
N TYR A 799 23.64 -15.45 19.08
CA TYR A 799 23.36 -14.57 17.95
C TYR A 799 22.98 -13.13 18.35
N ARG A 800 23.60 -12.15 17.68
CA ARG A 800 23.23 -10.73 17.81
C ARG A 800 22.23 -10.33 16.73
N PHE A 801 21.15 -9.68 17.14
CA PHE A 801 20.30 -8.87 16.28
C PHE A 801 20.79 -7.41 16.28
N ALA A 802 20.87 -6.79 15.11
CA ALA A 802 21.21 -5.39 14.95
C ALA A 802 20.31 -4.72 13.89
N PHE A 803 20.07 -3.42 14.08
CA PHE A 803 19.41 -2.56 13.10
C PHE A 803 20.46 -1.74 12.35
N ARG A 804 20.23 -1.45 11.08
CA ARG A 804 21.14 -0.64 10.26
C ARG A 804 20.73 0.83 10.42
N ASP A 805 21.67 1.69 10.78
CA ASP A 805 21.37 3.11 11.01
C ASP A 805 20.62 3.74 9.83
N GLY A 806 19.50 4.40 10.13
CA GLY A 806 18.72 5.17 9.15
C GLY A 806 17.74 4.39 8.26
N MET A 807 17.48 3.10 8.51
CA MET A 807 16.51 2.30 7.74
C MET A 807 15.50 1.54 8.63
N PRO A 808 14.19 1.54 8.30
CA PRO A 808 13.20 0.68 8.94
C PRO A 808 13.28 -0.74 8.34
N SER A 809 14.36 -1.46 8.62
CA SER A 809 14.55 -2.86 8.19
C SER A 809 14.36 -3.85 9.33
N LYS A 810 13.94 -5.08 9.02
CA LYS A 810 14.02 -6.22 9.96
C LYS A 810 15.46 -6.32 10.51
N PRO A 811 15.66 -6.65 11.79
CA PRO A 811 17.00 -6.75 12.35
C PRO A 811 17.78 -7.86 11.66
N TYR A 812 19.04 -7.61 11.32
CA TYR A 812 19.91 -8.62 10.75
C TYR A 812 20.62 -9.40 11.86
N LYS A 813 20.80 -10.70 11.62
CA LYS A 813 21.54 -11.62 12.47
C LYS A 813 23.03 -11.51 12.14
N HIS A 814 23.88 -11.41 13.15
CA HIS A 814 25.34 -11.60 13.03
C HIS A 814 25.71 -13.09 13.20
N PRO A 815 26.95 -13.52 12.87
CA PRO A 815 27.47 -14.82 13.27
C PRO A 815 27.41 -15.07 14.79
N VAL A 816 27.52 -16.34 15.22
CA VAL A 816 27.58 -16.74 16.64
C VAL A 816 28.76 -16.08 17.34
N GLU A 817 28.48 -15.32 18.40
CA GLU A 817 29.47 -14.64 19.22
C GLU A 817 29.54 -15.28 20.62
N LEU A 818 30.35 -16.35 20.77
CA LEU A 818 30.52 -17.05 22.06
C LEU A 818 31.01 -16.13 23.19
N SER A 819 31.59 -14.95 22.88
CA SER A 819 31.96 -13.91 23.85
C SER A 819 30.77 -13.48 24.75
N ARG A 820 29.54 -13.66 24.26
CA ARG A 820 28.27 -13.25 24.89
C ARG A 820 27.66 -14.30 25.81
N ILE A 821 28.17 -15.54 25.75
CA ILE A 821 27.71 -16.67 26.54
C ILE A 821 28.60 -16.78 27.79
N ARG A 822 27.98 -17.02 28.95
CA ARG A 822 28.66 -17.28 30.22
C ARG A 822 28.01 -18.44 30.93
N VAL A 823 28.78 -19.14 31.76
CA VAL A 823 28.27 -20.18 32.66
C VAL A 823 27.43 -19.53 33.76
N HIS A 824 26.21 -20.01 33.98
CA HIS A 824 25.34 -19.49 35.03
C HIS A 824 25.57 -20.23 36.36
N ARG A 825 26.69 -19.93 37.03
CA ARG A 825 27.15 -20.56 38.29
C ARG A 825 26.03 -20.98 39.26
N GLU A 826 25.16 -20.04 39.62
CA GLU A 826 24.12 -20.34 40.62
C GLU A 826 23.04 -21.29 40.12
N ALA A 827 22.58 -21.14 38.86
CA ALA A 827 21.67 -22.09 38.23
C ALA A 827 22.25 -23.50 38.17
N ARG A 828 23.59 -23.66 38.01
CA ARG A 828 24.24 -24.98 38.06
C ARG A 828 24.20 -25.60 39.46
N ARG A 829 24.46 -24.81 40.51
CA ARG A 829 24.35 -25.26 41.91
C ARG A 829 22.93 -25.70 42.24
N VAL A 830 21.95 -24.87 41.92
CA VAL A 830 20.52 -25.16 42.05
C VAL A 830 20.13 -26.42 41.27
N ALA A 831 20.55 -26.54 40.01
CA ALA A 831 20.30 -27.72 39.19
C ALA A 831 20.84 -29.00 39.85
N ARG A 832 22.08 -28.99 40.38
CA ARG A 832 22.66 -30.14 41.09
C ARG A 832 21.84 -30.54 42.32
N VAL A 833 21.39 -29.58 43.14
CA VAL A 833 20.54 -29.85 44.31
C VAL A 833 19.21 -30.47 43.91
N ILE A 834 18.56 -29.93 42.87
CA ILE A 834 17.30 -30.46 42.33
C ILE A 834 17.51 -31.88 41.79
N LEU A 835 18.52 -32.10 40.95
CA LEU A 835 18.85 -33.41 40.37
C LEU A 835 19.16 -34.46 41.45
N ALA A 836 19.93 -34.10 42.48
CA ALA A 836 20.22 -34.98 43.60
C ALA A 836 18.93 -35.39 44.35
N SER A 837 18.02 -34.44 44.62
CA SER A 837 16.73 -34.72 45.26
C SER A 837 15.81 -35.64 44.45
N MET A 838 16.01 -35.71 43.12
CA MET A 838 15.28 -36.57 42.20
C MET A 838 15.99 -37.91 41.93
N GLY A 839 17.20 -38.11 42.47
CA GLY A 839 18.04 -39.26 42.13
C GLY A 839 18.51 -39.26 40.67
N LEU A 840 18.69 -38.09 40.05
CA LEU A 840 19.01 -37.88 38.63
C LEU A 840 20.34 -37.13 38.41
N GLU A 841 21.34 -37.41 39.25
CA GLU A 841 22.69 -36.86 39.12
C GLU A 841 23.29 -37.15 37.73
N ASN A 842 23.83 -36.11 37.10
CA ASN A 842 24.39 -36.13 35.74
C ASN A 842 23.42 -36.61 34.64
N ALA A 843 22.10 -36.51 34.84
CA ALA A 843 21.11 -36.77 33.81
C ALA A 843 21.27 -35.83 32.60
N CYS A 844 20.77 -36.24 31.44
CA CYS A 844 20.87 -35.45 30.22
C CYS A 844 19.74 -34.40 30.16
N ALA A 845 20.07 -33.16 29.77
CA ALA A 845 19.10 -32.09 29.59
C ALA A 845 18.01 -32.48 28.56
N ALA A 846 18.39 -33.18 27.49
CA ALA A 846 17.45 -33.63 26.46
C ALA A 846 16.47 -34.70 26.97
N GLU A 847 16.88 -35.58 27.91
CA GLU A 847 15.96 -36.52 28.58
C GLU A 847 14.89 -35.73 29.34
N LEU A 848 15.31 -34.78 30.17
CA LEU A 848 14.39 -33.98 30.99
C LEU A 848 13.46 -33.10 30.15
N ASN A 849 13.97 -32.50 29.08
CA ASN A 849 13.21 -31.62 28.20
C ASN A 849 12.26 -32.37 27.26
N SER A 850 12.53 -33.65 26.94
CA SER A 850 11.65 -34.47 26.11
C SER A 850 10.24 -34.63 26.70
N ALA A 851 10.12 -34.58 28.02
CA ALA A 851 8.85 -34.64 28.72
C ALA A 851 8.07 -33.32 28.71
N GLY A 852 8.67 -32.23 28.23
CA GLY A 852 8.04 -30.92 28.12
C GLY A 852 7.73 -30.26 29.47
N ARG A 853 6.59 -29.56 29.54
CA ARG A 853 6.14 -28.85 30.74
C ARG A 853 5.38 -29.80 31.67
N ILE A 854 6.13 -30.63 32.42
CA ILE A 854 5.56 -31.56 33.42
C ILE A 854 6.06 -31.32 34.85
N TYR A 855 7.10 -30.49 35.01
CA TYR A 855 7.72 -30.24 36.31
C TYR A 855 6.95 -29.16 37.07
N ALA A 856 6.74 -29.36 38.37
CA ALA A 856 6.26 -28.31 39.26
C ALA A 856 7.05 -28.32 40.57
N CYS A 857 7.19 -27.14 41.18
CA CYS A 857 7.69 -27.04 42.54
C CYS A 857 6.72 -27.74 43.50
N ALA A 858 7.24 -28.63 44.36
CA ALA A 858 6.45 -29.30 45.39
C ALA A 858 6.45 -28.53 46.74
N ARG A 859 7.26 -27.46 46.84
CA ARG A 859 7.48 -26.69 48.07
C ARG A 859 6.65 -25.42 48.22
N CYS A 860 6.22 -24.81 47.13
CA CYS A 860 5.63 -23.47 47.15
C CYS A 860 4.25 -23.40 46.48
N HIS A 861 3.69 -22.19 46.44
CA HIS A 861 2.39 -21.89 45.84
C HIS A 861 2.34 -22.08 44.32
N GLU A 862 3.48 -22.21 43.64
CA GLU A 862 3.53 -22.35 42.19
C GLU A 862 2.68 -23.53 41.71
N SER A 863 1.92 -23.27 40.65
CA SER A 863 0.91 -24.17 40.08
C SER A 863 1.13 -24.44 38.61
N GLN A 864 1.89 -23.57 37.93
CA GLN A 864 2.24 -23.73 36.53
C GLN A 864 3.19 -24.91 36.35
N LEU A 865 2.98 -25.66 35.26
CA LEU A 865 3.94 -26.66 34.80
C LEU A 865 5.06 -25.97 34.01
N LEU A 866 6.29 -26.33 34.36
CA LEU A 866 7.53 -25.70 33.92
C LEU A 866 8.36 -26.67 33.08
N THR A 867 9.20 -26.17 32.17
CA THR A 867 10.35 -26.94 31.63
C THR A 867 11.44 -27.08 32.69
N TRP A 868 12.50 -27.82 32.37
CA TRP A 868 13.67 -27.93 33.25
C TRP A 868 14.32 -26.57 33.55
N GLU A 869 14.56 -25.74 32.53
CA GLU A 869 15.18 -24.42 32.68
C GLU A 869 14.28 -23.44 33.44
N GLU A 870 12.97 -23.51 33.21
CA GLU A 870 11.99 -22.71 33.95
C GLU A 870 11.92 -23.11 35.43
N LEU A 871 12.03 -24.41 35.74
CA LEU A 871 12.10 -24.93 37.11
C LEU A 871 13.37 -24.46 37.81
N VAL A 872 14.55 -24.62 37.18
CA VAL A 872 15.81 -24.11 37.73
C VAL A 872 15.74 -22.58 37.91
N SER A 873 15.18 -21.85 36.95
CA SER A 873 14.95 -20.40 37.05
C SER A 873 14.04 -20.02 38.22
N HIS A 874 13.03 -20.83 38.54
CA HIS A 874 12.17 -20.62 39.71
C HIS A 874 12.95 -20.72 41.03
N PHE A 875 13.78 -21.76 41.20
CA PHE A 875 14.61 -21.93 42.40
C PHE A 875 15.73 -20.87 42.52
N VAL A 876 16.39 -20.49 41.42
CA VAL A 876 17.38 -19.40 41.42
C VAL A 876 16.75 -18.08 41.87
N LYS A 877 15.51 -17.79 41.45
CA LYS A 877 14.78 -16.61 41.94
C LYS A 877 14.44 -16.68 43.42
N ALA A 878 14.12 -17.87 43.95
CA ALA A 878 13.88 -18.05 45.38
C ALA A 878 15.12 -17.70 46.20
N GLN A 879 16.29 -18.23 45.84
CA GLN A 879 17.57 -17.88 46.47
C GLN A 879 17.90 -16.38 46.37
N GLN A 880 17.58 -15.72 45.24
CA GLN A 880 17.76 -14.27 45.11
C GLN A 880 16.87 -13.47 46.08
N VAL A 881 15.66 -13.95 46.37
CA VAL A 881 14.79 -13.36 47.41
C VAL A 881 15.40 -13.56 48.79
N VAL A 882 15.88 -14.78 49.09
CA VAL A 882 16.54 -15.12 50.36
C VAL A 882 17.77 -14.24 50.61
N ALA A 883 18.62 -14.04 49.59
CA ALA A 883 19.76 -13.14 49.67
C ALA A 883 19.34 -11.70 50.01
N ARG A 884 18.35 -11.12 49.29
CA ARG A 884 17.83 -9.77 49.58
C ARG A 884 17.27 -9.63 50.99
N VAL A 885 16.61 -10.68 51.50
CA VAL A 885 16.07 -10.68 52.86
C VAL A 885 17.20 -10.71 53.90
N HIS A 886 18.25 -11.51 53.68
CA HIS A 886 19.42 -11.54 54.56
C HIS A 886 20.26 -10.25 54.53
N GLU A 887 20.28 -9.53 53.40
CA GLU A 887 20.93 -8.22 53.28
C GLU A 887 20.18 -7.09 54.01
N HIS A 888 18.89 -7.27 54.28
CA HIS A 888 18.00 -6.25 54.87
C HIS A 888 17.13 -6.78 56.04
N PRO A 889 17.74 -7.28 57.13
CA PRO A 889 17.01 -7.86 58.25
C PRO A 889 16.15 -6.82 59.01
N ASP A 890 16.59 -5.56 59.02
CA ASP A 890 15.88 -4.41 59.59
C ASP A 890 14.54 -4.13 58.89
N GLN A 891 14.51 -4.29 57.57
CA GLN A 891 13.30 -4.11 56.76
C GLN A 891 12.33 -5.27 56.94
N LEU A 892 12.85 -6.50 57.11
CA LEU A 892 12.02 -7.67 57.45
C LEU A 892 11.42 -7.55 58.87
N GLU A 893 12.19 -7.09 59.85
CA GLU A 893 11.70 -6.83 61.22
C GLU A 893 10.61 -5.75 61.22
N ALA A 894 10.77 -4.68 60.42
CA ALA A 894 9.75 -3.65 60.25
C ALA A 894 8.44 -4.16 59.59
N LEU A 895 8.50 -5.26 58.81
CA LEU A 895 7.30 -5.95 58.30
C LEU A 895 6.62 -6.85 59.34
N GLN A 896 7.25 -7.10 60.50
CA GLN A 896 6.81 -8.07 61.50
C GLN A 896 6.55 -9.47 60.93
N ALA A 897 7.39 -9.89 59.97
CA ALA A 897 7.25 -11.14 59.24
C ALA A 897 8.53 -11.99 59.35
N VAL A 898 8.37 -13.31 59.28
CA VAL A 898 9.47 -14.25 59.03
C VAL A 898 9.55 -14.50 57.51
N TYR A 899 10.72 -14.89 57.00
CA TYR A 899 10.84 -15.46 55.66
C TYR A 899 11.71 -16.72 55.74
N ARG A 900 11.08 -17.88 55.57
CA ARG A 900 11.71 -19.20 55.57
C ARG A 900 11.93 -19.66 54.13
N ASP A 901 13.14 -20.09 53.79
CA ASP A 901 13.42 -20.64 52.45
C ASP A 901 12.84 -22.05 52.32
N VAL A 902 11.62 -22.15 51.79
CA VAL A 902 10.96 -23.44 51.56
C VAL A 902 11.58 -24.23 50.40
N HIS A 903 12.46 -23.61 49.60
CA HIS A 903 13.17 -24.23 48.49
C HIS A 903 14.49 -24.89 48.92
N ASP A 904 14.99 -24.57 50.12
CA ASP A 904 16.09 -25.28 50.77
C ASP A 904 15.67 -26.72 51.15
N PRO A 905 16.42 -27.76 50.74
CA PRO A 905 16.17 -29.13 51.17
C PRO A 905 16.13 -29.34 52.70
N GLU A 906 16.98 -28.63 53.46
CA GLU A 906 17.16 -28.84 54.90
C GLU A 906 15.97 -28.36 55.74
N VAL A 907 15.21 -27.39 55.22
CA VAL A 907 14.10 -26.74 55.93
C VAL A 907 12.90 -27.68 56.12
N PHE A 908 12.70 -28.62 55.21
CA PHE A 908 11.59 -29.58 55.25
C PHE A 908 12.03 -30.93 54.64
N PRO A 909 12.92 -31.70 55.29
CA PRO A 909 13.59 -32.86 54.67
C PRO A 909 12.62 -33.93 54.15
N ASP A 910 11.46 -34.11 54.79
CA ASP A 910 10.51 -35.17 54.48
C ASP A 910 9.54 -34.89 53.30
N ARG A 911 9.59 -33.70 52.68
CA ARG A 911 8.78 -33.41 51.47
C ARG A 911 9.68 -33.27 50.23
N PRO A 912 9.23 -33.65 49.02
CA PRO A 912 10.05 -33.54 47.81
C PRO A 912 10.25 -32.07 47.36
N LEU A 913 11.33 -31.79 46.63
CA LEU A 913 11.52 -30.49 45.95
C LEU A 913 10.62 -30.35 44.71
N VAL A 914 10.48 -31.44 43.94
CA VAL A 914 9.84 -31.47 42.61
C VAL A 914 8.72 -32.51 42.58
N LYS A 915 7.62 -32.17 41.91
CA LYS A 915 6.55 -33.12 41.58
C LYS A 915 6.30 -33.13 40.07
N TYR A 916 5.93 -34.30 39.59
CA TYR A 916 5.43 -34.55 38.24
C TYR A 916 3.91 -34.63 38.32
N ALA A 917 3.20 -34.06 37.36
CA ALA A 917 1.74 -34.02 37.39
C ALA A 917 1.13 -34.57 36.09
N PRO A 918 0.12 -35.45 36.17
CA PRO A 918 -0.87 -35.58 35.09
C PRO A 918 -1.72 -34.30 35.02
N GLU A 919 -2.39 -34.11 33.88
CA GLU A 919 -3.11 -32.90 33.48
C GLU A 919 -3.98 -32.26 34.59
N GLN A 920 -3.90 -30.92 34.73
CA GLN A 920 -4.81 -30.17 35.59
C GLN A 920 -6.11 -29.85 34.84
N THR A 921 -7.25 -30.32 35.37
CA THR A 921 -8.57 -29.85 34.93
C THR A 921 -8.82 -28.40 35.39
N PRO A 922 -9.22 -27.48 34.50
CA PRO A 922 -9.47 -26.09 34.87
C PRO A 922 -10.85 -25.92 35.53
N LEU A 923 -10.88 -25.94 36.85
CA LEU A 923 -11.94 -25.26 37.62
C LEU A 923 -11.48 -23.85 37.98
N ALA A 924 -12.36 -22.87 37.81
CA ALA A 924 -12.05 -21.45 38.05
C ALA A 924 -11.99 -21.13 39.57
N VAL A 925 -10.89 -21.52 40.21
CA VAL A 925 -10.61 -21.22 41.62
C VAL A 925 -10.16 -19.74 41.76
N PRO A 926 -10.61 -19.00 42.80
CA PRO A 926 -10.15 -17.64 43.03
C PRO A 926 -8.63 -17.54 43.23
N ILE A 927 -7.98 -16.65 42.49
CA ILE A 927 -6.56 -16.34 42.66
C ILE A 927 -6.40 -15.29 43.76
N ARG A 928 -5.61 -15.62 44.79
CA ARG A 928 -5.19 -14.72 45.88
C ARG A 928 -3.72 -14.31 45.70
N THR A 929 -3.33 -13.22 46.36
CA THR A 929 -1.96 -12.69 46.40
C THR A 929 -1.48 -12.57 47.85
N CYS A 930 -0.22 -12.93 48.13
CA CYS A 930 0.37 -12.74 49.46
C CYS A 930 0.81 -11.28 49.65
N ASP A 931 0.18 -10.57 50.57
CA ASP A 931 0.44 -9.14 50.79
C ASP A 931 1.79 -8.90 51.48
N ILE A 932 2.34 -9.92 52.14
CA ILE A 932 3.66 -9.87 52.79
C ILE A 932 4.77 -9.92 51.73
N CYS A 933 4.72 -10.88 50.80
CA CYS A 933 5.73 -11.00 49.73
C CYS A 933 5.80 -9.77 48.82
N SER A 934 4.69 -9.05 48.64
CA SER A 934 4.67 -7.84 47.80
C SER A 934 5.50 -6.66 48.34
N LYS A 935 5.98 -6.73 49.58
CA LYS A 935 6.68 -5.63 50.29
C LYS A 935 8.20 -5.83 50.31
N VAL A 936 8.92 -4.72 50.51
CA VAL A 936 10.37 -4.67 50.69
C VAL A 936 10.75 -5.31 52.05
N PRO A 937 11.74 -6.22 52.14
CA PRO A 937 12.76 -6.55 51.15
C PRO A 937 12.42 -7.72 50.20
N ILE A 938 11.30 -8.41 50.42
CA ILE A 938 10.94 -9.63 49.68
C ILE A 938 10.67 -9.33 48.19
N LEU A 939 9.82 -8.34 47.90
CA LEU A 939 9.45 -7.88 46.54
C LEU A 939 9.22 -9.03 45.53
N TYR A 940 8.23 -9.87 45.81
CA TYR A 940 7.87 -11.03 44.98
C TYR A 940 6.35 -11.15 44.79
N ASP A 941 5.91 -11.31 43.54
CA ASP A 941 4.48 -11.45 43.15
C ASP A 941 3.96 -12.88 43.40
N THR A 942 3.90 -13.26 44.67
CA THR A 942 3.36 -14.55 45.13
C THR A 942 1.85 -14.60 44.92
N LYS A 943 1.40 -15.49 44.03
CA LYS A 943 -0.02 -15.69 43.69
C LYS A 943 -0.36 -17.15 43.44
N GLY A 944 -1.60 -17.53 43.75
CA GLY A 944 -2.07 -18.92 43.60
C GLY A 944 -3.53 -19.07 44.00
N SER A 945 -4.04 -20.30 44.03
CA SER A 945 -5.34 -20.58 44.67
C SER A 945 -5.29 -20.22 46.16
N GLU A 946 -6.46 -19.91 46.75
CA GLU A 946 -6.59 -19.54 48.16
C GLU A 946 -5.89 -20.53 49.10
N ASP A 947 -6.15 -21.83 48.95
CA ASP A 947 -5.51 -22.89 49.76
C ASP A 947 -3.97 -22.84 49.66
N LYS A 948 -3.44 -22.67 48.44
CA LYS A 948 -1.98 -22.61 48.20
C LYS A 948 -1.34 -21.35 48.78
N ILE A 949 -2.05 -20.23 48.82
CA ILE A 949 -1.58 -19.00 49.43
C ILE A 949 -1.65 -19.08 50.96
N ILE A 950 -2.65 -19.74 51.52
CA ILE A 950 -2.72 -20.07 52.95
C ILE A 950 -1.54 -20.97 53.34
N THR A 951 -1.30 -22.08 52.63
CA THR A 951 -0.15 -22.96 52.88
C THR A 951 1.18 -22.23 52.72
N HIS A 952 1.34 -21.40 51.68
CA HIS A 952 2.54 -20.59 51.50
C HIS A 952 2.80 -19.62 52.68
N ILE A 953 1.76 -18.97 53.22
CA ILE A 953 1.91 -18.07 54.38
C ILE A 953 2.27 -18.85 55.65
N GLN A 954 1.73 -20.05 55.83
CA GLN A 954 2.11 -20.94 56.93
C GLN A 954 3.57 -21.41 56.81
N ASP A 955 3.97 -21.93 55.64
CA ASP A 955 5.30 -22.51 55.44
C ASP A 955 6.41 -21.44 55.35
N VAL A 956 6.19 -20.29 54.68
CA VAL A 956 7.20 -19.23 54.46
C VAL A 956 7.20 -18.17 55.59
N HIS A 957 6.03 -17.75 56.08
CA HIS A 957 5.93 -16.64 57.04
C HIS A 957 5.66 -17.09 58.49
N ASP A 958 5.51 -18.40 58.73
CA ASP A 958 5.26 -18.99 60.06
C ASP A 958 3.97 -18.52 60.75
N ILE A 959 3.00 -18.02 59.96
CA ILE A 959 1.71 -17.53 60.46
C ILE A 959 0.70 -18.67 60.44
N ALA A 960 0.42 -19.24 61.62
CA ALA A 960 -0.50 -20.39 61.78
C ALA A 960 -1.93 -20.14 61.25
N GLU A 961 -2.46 -18.92 61.42
CA GLU A 961 -3.80 -18.51 60.96
C GLU A 961 -3.75 -17.35 59.93
N PRO A 962 -3.57 -17.64 58.63
CA PRO A 962 -3.63 -16.63 57.57
C PRO A 962 -5.04 -16.00 57.45
N LYS A 963 -5.13 -14.66 57.29
CA LYS A 963 -6.41 -13.92 57.26
C LYS A 963 -6.51 -13.07 56.00
N LEU A 964 -7.63 -13.21 55.28
CA LEU A 964 -7.96 -12.43 54.08
C LEU A 964 -8.12 -10.95 54.45
N GLY A 965 -7.45 -10.07 53.71
CA GLY A 965 -7.37 -8.62 53.98
C GLY A 965 -6.32 -8.23 55.03
N THR A 966 -5.51 -9.18 55.54
CA THR A 966 -4.42 -8.90 56.48
C THR A 966 -3.10 -9.53 56.04
N HIS A 967 -3.13 -10.81 55.64
CA HIS A 967 -1.94 -11.56 55.21
C HIS A 967 -1.96 -11.88 53.69
N TYR A 968 -3.15 -12.00 53.11
CA TYR A 968 -3.38 -12.15 51.68
C TYR A 968 -4.65 -11.41 51.25
N SER A 969 -4.75 -11.06 49.97
CA SER A 969 -5.86 -10.29 49.41
C SER A 969 -6.45 -10.90 48.14
N ASN A 970 -7.61 -10.39 47.75
CA ASN A 970 -8.18 -10.62 46.42
C ASN A 970 -7.35 -9.87 45.39
N ARG A 971 -7.05 -10.50 44.24
CA ARG A 971 -6.38 -9.83 43.11
C ARG A 971 -7.12 -8.53 42.74
N ASN A 972 -6.56 -7.39 43.14
CA ASN A 972 -7.18 -6.08 42.97
C ASN A 972 -6.81 -5.52 41.59
N PRO A 973 -7.75 -5.34 40.63
CA PRO A 973 -7.40 -4.98 39.24
C PRO A 973 -6.82 -3.57 39.06
N LEU A 974 -6.83 -2.73 40.11
CA LEU A 974 -6.63 -1.28 40.04
C LEU A 974 -5.53 -0.73 40.96
N GLY A 975 -4.67 -1.59 41.53
CA GLY A 975 -3.59 -1.18 42.45
C GLY A 975 -2.38 -0.47 41.81
N SER A 976 -2.38 -0.24 40.49
CA SER A 976 -1.20 0.22 39.73
C SER A 976 -1.28 1.67 39.23
N LEU A 977 -1.97 2.55 39.96
CA LEU A 977 -2.07 3.98 39.62
C LEU A 977 -1.65 4.88 40.81
N GLY A 978 -0.36 4.84 41.11
CA GLY A 978 0.38 5.83 41.91
C GLY A 978 1.70 6.12 41.21
N PHE A 979 1.70 7.05 40.25
CA PHE A 979 2.82 7.27 39.33
C PHE A 979 4.13 7.69 40.00
N ASN A 980 5.25 7.13 39.52
CA ASN A 980 6.29 7.91 38.86
C ASN A 980 7.18 7.05 37.94
N PHE A 981 7.02 7.26 36.62
CA PHE A 981 7.95 7.07 35.48
C PHE A 981 9.03 5.96 35.55
N ASN A 982 9.17 5.05 34.57
CA ASN A 982 9.11 5.29 33.13
C ASN A 982 8.78 4.05 32.28
N LEU A 983 8.06 4.31 31.17
CA LEU A 983 8.09 3.65 29.85
C LEU A 983 7.74 2.15 29.68
N ASP A 984 6.63 1.97 28.93
CA ASP A 984 6.36 0.97 27.89
C ASP A 984 6.22 -0.53 28.27
N VAL A 985 4.94 -0.92 28.43
CA VAL A 985 4.46 -2.31 28.34
C VAL A 985 3.39 -2.38 27.25
N GLU A 986 3.61 -3.20 26.22
CA GLU A 986 2.67 -3.77 25.23
C GLU A 986 3.45 -4.90 24.50
N PRO A 987 2.81 -5.91 23.88
CA PRO A 987 2.67 -7.19 24.57
C PRO A 987 3.45 -8.36 23.96
N ILE A 988 3.56 -9.44 24.73
CA ILE A 988 4.11 -10.73 24.28
C ILE A 988 3.13 -11.42 23.32
N LEU A 989 3.58 -11.74 22.11
CA LEU A 989 3.30 -13.02 21.41
C LEU A 989 4.03 -13.07 20.04
N PHE A 990 5.23 -13.66 20.00
CA PHE A 990 5.82 -14.21 18.77
C PHE A 990 6.79 -15.36 19.13
N SER A 991 6.19 -16.51 19.47
CA SER A 991 6.89 -17.80 19.54
C SER A 991 6.10 -18.78 18.66
N GLY A 992 6.44 -18.79 17.37
CA GLY A 992 5.64 -19.48 16.36
C GLY A 992 6.10 -19.19 14.93
N PHE A 993 7.41 -19.19 14.68
CA PHE A 993 7.97 -19.21 13.32
C PHE A 993 9.23 -20.08 13.29
N HIS A 994 9.00 -21.38 13.20
CA HIS A 994 9.91 -22.31 12.54
C HIS A 994 9.10 -23.19 11.58
N ASP A 995 9.64 -23.35 10.37
CA ASP A 995 9.23 -24.29 9.31
C ASP A 995 7.76 -24.24 8.82
N LEU A 996 7.45 -23.22 8.01
CA LEU A 996 6.61 -23.41 6.81
C LEU A 996 7.27 -22.66 5.64
N GLY A 997 7.79 -23.42 4.68
CA GLY A 997 8.20 -22.88 3.38
C GLY A 997 7.03 -22.81 2.39
N SER A 998 7.22 -22.01 1.34
CA SER A 998 6.34 -21.83 0.16
C SER A 998 4.91 -21.30 0.39
N ASP A 999 4.47 -20.54 -0.62
CA ASP A 999 3.10 -20.12 -0.92
C ASP A 999 2.37 -19.20 0.09
N MET A 1000 2.66 -17.90 0.00
CA MET A 1000 1.60 -16.88 -0.11
C MET A 1000 2.04 -15.70 -1.00
N ASP A 1001 1.26 -15.44 -2.04
CA ASP A 1001 1.32 -14.20 -2.82
C ASP A 1001 1.03 -12.99 -1.93
N VAL A 1002 1.87 -11.94 -2.03
CA VAL A 1002 1.62 -10.64 -1.39
C VAL A 1002 1.67 -9.53 -2.43
N ASP A 1003 0.73 -9.60 -3.37
CA ASP A 1003 0.42 -8.54 -4.33
C ASP A 1003 -0.94 -7.91 -3.99
N THR A 1004 -1.18 -7.60 -2.70
CA THR A 1004 -2.45 -7.03 -2.22
C THR A 1004 -2.33 -6.20 -0.94
N TYR A 1005 -1.75 -4.99 -1.02
CA TYR A 1005 -2.19 -3.86 -0.17
C TYR A 1005 -2.09 -2.54 -0.94
N GLY A 1006 -3.24 -1.86 -1.09
CA GLY A 1006 -3.32 -0.60 -1.81
C GLY A 1006 -2.84 0.57 -0.96
N PHE A 1007 -1.94 1.39 -1.51
CA PHE A 1007 -1.48 2.63 -0.88
C PHE A 1007 -1.49 3.77 -1.92
N TRP A 1008 -2.68 4.26 -2.24
CA TRP A 1008 -2.90 5.47 -3.03
C TRP A 1008 -3.95 6.34 -2.35
N ASP A 1009 -3.46 7.19 -1.43
CA ASP A 1009 -4.08 8.48 -1.16
C ASP A 1009 -2.97 9.45 -0.77
N ASN A 1010 -2.75 10.48 -1.59
CA ASN A 1010 -2.20 11.80 -1.23
C ASN A 1010 -1.92 12.65 -2.49
N ASP A 1011 -2.90 13.50 -2.84
CA ASP A 1011 -2.68 14.69 -3.66
C ASP A 1011 -1.90 15.76 -2.87
N PHE A 1012 -0.58 15.63 -2.75
CA PHE A 1012 0.29 16.72 -2.28
C PHE A 1012 1.66 16.76 -2.99
N TRP A 1013 2.06 17.98 -3.38
CA TRP A 1013 3.13 18.44 -4.28
C TRP A 1013 4.60 17.92 -4.09
#